data_AF-A0A964AKK5-F1
#
_entry.id   AF-A0A964AKK5-F1
#
_cell.length_a   1.000
_cell.length_b   1.000
_cell.length_c   1.000
_cell.angle_alpha   90.00
_cell.angle_beta   90.00
_cell.angle_gamma   90.00
#
_symmetry.space_group_name_H-M   'P 1'
#
loop_
_entity.id
_entity.type
_entity.pdbx_description
1 polymer ?
#
loop_
_entity_poly.entity_id
_entity_poly.type
_entity_poly.pdbx_seq_one_letter_code
_entity_poly.pdbx_strand_id
1 'polypeptide(L)'
;MRLLPLILALPLAACTKSDDGPADTNTPDIVDEDSDGYAPSEDCDDTDPNVNPGADEIPYDGIDNDCDPETADDDLDGDGFGHAEDCDDEDPSTYPDAIEACDGVDNDCDGEIDDAVGDLWYADADGDGYGDPDVSQQDCDGEGLVADSSDCDDADATVNPGADEVCNGIDDDCDAEIDEDDAVDVSTWYADTDGDGYGDINDAVVACEAPEGYVADNTDCEDSDPEVQPQATELCDGIDNDCDGDTDEDDAADAATWYTDADADSYGDPDSSTMSCTQPSGTVANADDCDDGEPLAWTGASEACEGVDNDCDGTVDEGVTPTWYADTDADGYGDPDNPTDACTQPSGTVSNDGDCDDGEPLAWTGASEACEGVDNDCDGTVDEGVTTTFYYDGDSDGYGDTSLSTDACSAPTDYVTASGDCDDADTAYNPGATPGCDGNDYDCDGLTDNDADGDGFTDDACGGDDCDDSDASVQPDTNGLCALGTTCLDVLTGYPSSADGTYAIDPDGLGTGLDPFEVTCDMTTDGGGWTAIEYAADLAFGQQFTNGDRWQYLPNDFTFVLSDAQIAAIQALSTDGFQVYEGLCEHVIHYYYTSSNSYAYAFGFMFFDGTETPYGVASYAPYNITVTQDGCATNGGEGGDPALSTLFEIDSVLVPVLNVQSRDAGDVRNPGEWFGSTLTDYPAWLR
;
A
#
# COMPACT_ATOMS: atom_id res chain seq x y z
N MET A 1 -81.16 -31.65 -4.95
CA MET A 1 -82.19 -32.63 -4.53
C MET A 1 -81.64 -34.05 -4.62
N ARG A 2 -81.86 -34.83 -3.56
CA ARG A 2 -81.28 -36.14 -3.27
C ARG A 2 -82.18 -37.26 -3.84
N LEU A 3 -81.57 -38.41 -4.19
CA LEU A 3 -82.11 -39.78 -4.18
C LEU A 3 -83.19 -40.21 -5.21
N LEU A 4 -82.79 -41.18 -6.04
CA LEU A 4 -83.60 -42.33 -6.49
C LEU A 4 -83.73 -43.37 -5.33
N PRO A 5 -84.58 -44.43 -5.37
CA PRO A 5 -85.66 -44.80 -6.32
C PRO A 5 -86.95 -45.38 -5.65
N LEU A 6 -87.94 -45.84 -6.46
CA LEU A 6 -88.43 -47.25 -6.54
C LEU A 6 -89.98 -47.51 -6.48
N ILE A 7 -90.54 -48.01 -7.62
CA ILE A 7 -91.52 -49.12 -7.82
C ILE A 7 -93.08 -48.93 -7.84
N LEU A 8 -93.66 -49.38 -8.99
CA LEU A 8 -94.95 -50.11 -9.28
C LEU A 8 -96.31 -49.61 -8.75
N ALA A 9 -97.31 -49.43 -9.63
CA ALA A 9 -98.25 -50.47 -10.12
C ALA A 9 -99.55 -49.88 -10.73
N LEU A 10 -99.98 -50.44 -11.86
CA LEU A 10 -101.33 -50.46 -12.48
C LEU A 10 -102.02 -51.80 -12.05
N PRO A 11 -103.29 -52.16 -12.39
CA PRO A 11 -104.40 -51.46 -13.10
C PRO A 11 -105.85 -51.77 -12.58
N LEU A 12 -106.86 -51.27 -13.35
CA LEU A 12 -108.13 -51.93 -13.77
C LEU A 12 -109.38 -51.85 -12.87
N ALA A 13 -110.53 -51.42 -13.44
CA ALA A 13 -111.61 -52.32 -13.90
C ALA A 13 -112.90 -51.58 -14.34
N ALA A 14 -113.46 -51.98 -15.49
CA ALA A 14 -114.84 -51.76 -15.89
C ALA A 14 -115.68 -53.00 -15.54
N CYS A 15 -116.97 -52.82 -15.23
CA CYS A 15 -117.89 -53.87 -14.77
C CYS A 15 -118.98 -54.20 -15.82
N THR A 16 -119.41 -55.47 -15.86
CA THR A 16 -120.52 -56.01 -16.67
C THR A 16 -121.35 -56.99 -15.84
N LYS A 17 -122.69 -57.06 -15.98
CA LYS A 17 -123.44 -58.33 -15.97
C LYS A 17 -124.93 -58.28 -16.41
N SER A 18 -125.37 -59.45 -16.89
CA SER A 18 -126.60 -59.87 -17.60
C SER A 18 -127.77 -60.36 -16.72
N ASP A 19 -128.98 -60.20 -17.28
CA ASP A 19 -130.13 -61.14 -17.48
C ASP A 19 -130.84 -61.88 -16.32
N ASP A 20 -132.20 -61.75 -16.24
CA ASP A 20 -133.23 -62.73 -16.70
C ASP A 20 -134.56 -62.81 -15.88
N GLY A 21 -135.69 -62.36 -16.47
CA GLY A 21 -137.05 -62.94 -16.46
C GLY A 21 -138.00 -62.83 -15.22
N PRO A 22 -139.28 -63.26 -15.32
CA PRO A 22 -140.32 -62.95 -16.31
C PRO A 22 -141.68 -62.48 -15.68
N ALA A 23 -142.63 -62.06 -16.51
CA ALA A 23 -143.98 -61.53 -16.19
C ALA A 23 -144.99 -62.53 -15.58
N ASP A 24 -145.92 -62.06 -14.71
CA ASP A 24 -147.38 -62.34 -14.74
C ASP A 24 -148.19 -61.47 -13.73
N THR A 25 -149.49 -61.40 -13.97
CA THR A 25 -150.54 -60.41 -13.77
C THR A 25 -151.40 -60.55 -12.49
N ASN A 26 -152.00 -59.41 -12.07
CA ASN A 26 -153.31 -59.18 -11.42
C ASN A 26 -153.31 -58.51 -10.02
N THR A 27 -153.72 -57.23 -9.93
CA THR A 27 -154.62 -56.65 -8.90
C THR A 27 -155.05 -55.21 -9.29
N PRO A 28 -156.20 -54.69 -8.80
CA PRO A 28 -157.09 -53.74 -9.49
C PRO A 28 -156.75 -52.24 -9.32
N ASP A 29 -157.19 -51.43 -10.31
CA ASP A 29 -157.09 -49.96 -10.44
C ASP A 29 -157.17 -49.17 -9.11
N ILE A 30 -156.09 -48.44 -8.83
CA ILE A 30 -156.01 -47.25 -7.96
C ILE A 30 -156.38 -46.01 -8.79
N VAL A 31 -157.13 -45.08 -8.21
CA VAL A 31 -157.62 -43.88 -8.91
C VAL A 31 -156.77 -42.70 -8.47
N ASP A 32 -156.09 -42.10 -9.45
CA ASP A 32 -155.45 -40.77 -9.46
C ASP A 32 -156.54 -39.68 -9.27
N GLU A 33 -156.45 -38.88 -8.19
CA GLU A 33 -157.54 -37.98 -7.71
C GLU A 33 -157.57 -36.62 -8.43
N ASP A 34 -156.41 -36.05 -8.76
CA ASP A 34 -156.32 -34.78 -9.50
C ASP A 34 -156.14 -34.93 -11.02
N SER A 35 -155.95 -36.18 -11.48
CA SER A 35 -155.83 -36.59 -12.88
C SER A 35 -154.56 -36.09 -13.58
N ASP A 36 -153.46 -35.88 -12.84
CA ASP A 36 -152.16 -35.48 -13.39
C ASP A 36 -151.36 -36.65 -14.00
N GLY A 37 -151.75 -37.89 -13.69
CA GLY A 37 -151.15 -39.12 -14.19
C GLY A 37 -150.19 -39.81 -13.23
N TYR A 38 -149.92 -39.26 -12.06
CA TYR A 38 -149.20 -39.90 -10.96
C TYR A 38 -150.17 -40.58 -10.00
N ALA A 39 -149.71 -41.63 -9.32
CA ALA A 39 -150.52 -42.33 -8.33
C ALA A 39 -150.21 -41.77 -6.93
N PRO A 40 -151.15 -41.87 -5.97
CA PRO A 40 -150.96 -41.36 -4.60
C PRO A 40 -149.76 -41.92 -3.82
N SER A 41 -149.09 -42.95 -4.35
CA SER A 41 -147.88 -43.51 -3.76
C SER A 41 -146.58 -42.86 -4.24
N GLU A 42 -146.65 -42.12 -5.34
CA GLU A 42 -145.53 -41.42 -5.98
C GLU A 42 -145.72 -39.90 -5.89
N ASP A 43 -146.96 -39.43 -5.77
CA ASP A 43 -147.32 -38.03 -5.60
C ASP A 43 -147.28 -37.59 -4.11
N CYS A 44 -146.49 -36.54 -3.78
CA CYS A 44 -146.40 -36.00 -2.43
C CYS A 44 -147.61 -35.12 -2.02
N ASP A 45 -148.43 -34.68 -2.97
CA ASP A 45 -149.76 -34.11 -2.75
C ASP A 45 -150.74 -34.49 -3.89
N ASP A 46 -151.31 -35.70 -3.81
CA ASP A 46 -152.35 -36.29 -4.72
C ASP A 46 -153.66 -35.47 -4.83
N THR A 47 -153.66 -34.22 -4.34
CA THR A 47 -154.75 -33.25 -4.48
C THR A 47 -154.36 -31.98 -5.26
N ASP A 48 -153.08 -31.76 -5.57
CA ASP A 48 -152.60 -30.62 -6.36
C ASP A 48 -151.83 -31.08 -7.62
N PRO A 49 -152.38 -30.89 -8.83
CA PRO A 49 -151.77 -31.37 -10.06
C PRO A 49 -150.48 -30.64 -10.47
N ASN A 50 -149.97 -29.71 -9.64
CA ASN A 50 -148.67 -29.06 -9.83
C ASN A 50 -147.62 -29.50 -8.80
N VAL A 51 -147.97 -30.36 -7.86
CA VAL A 51 -147.05 -30.95 -6.88
C VAL A 51 -146.96 -32.42 -7.18
N ASN A 52 -145.91 -32.86 -7.85
CA ASN A 52 -145.72 -34.25 -8.25
C ASN A 52 -144.27 -34.49 -8.70
N PRO A 53 -143.79 -35.74 -8.77
CA PRO A 53 -142.43 -36.07 -9.22
C PRO A 53 -142.04 -35.65 -10.65
N GLY A 54 -142.98 -35.12 -11.42
CA GLY A 54 -142.74 -34.57 -12.75
C GLY A 54 -142.78 -33.04 -12.81
N ALA A 55 -143.07 -32.37 -11.70
CA ALA A 55 -142.97 -30.93 -11.57
C ALA A 55 -141.49 -30.52 -11.53
N ASP A 56 -141.23 -29.23 -11.77
CA ASP A 56 -139.94 -28.62 -11.49
C ASP A 56 -140.06 -27.93 -10.12
N GLU A 57 -139.06 -28.05 -9.25
CA GLU A 57 -138.99 -27.28 -8.00
C GLU A 57 -138.97 -25.77 -8.26
N ILE A 58 -139.77 -25.01 -7.49
CA ILE A 58 -139.85 -23.55 -7.56
C ILE A 58 -139.17 -22.97 -6.30
N PRO A 59 -137.96 -22.40 -6.41
CA PRO A 59 -137.24 -21.87 -5.25
C PRO A 59 -138.00 -20.76 -4.49
N TYR A 60 -137.89 -20.81 -3.17
CA TYR A 60 -138.43 -19.90 -2.16
C TYR A 60 -139.96 -19.77 -2.11
N ASP A 61 -140.70 -20.79 -2.54
CA ASP A 61 -142.18 -20.80 -2.49
C ASP A 61 -142.74 -21.54 -1.26
N GLY A 62 -141.88 -22.23 -0.50
CA GLY A 62 -142.18 -22.96 0.73
C GLY A 62 -142.77 -24.34 0.51
N ILE A 63 -142.78 -24.86 -0.72
CA ILE A 63 -143.40 -26.12 -1.13
C ILE A 63 -142.39 -26.94 -1.92
N ASP A 64 -142.14 -28.18 -1.48
CA ASP A 64 -141.47 -29.21 -2.29
C ASP A 64 -142.41 -29.60 -3.46
N ASN A 65 -142.24 -28.96 -4.61
CA ASN A 65 -143.09 -29.11 -5.79
C ASN A 65 -142.82 -30.40 -6.54
N ASP A 66 -141.55 -30.81 -6.63
CA ASP A 66 -141.14 -32.01 -7.38
C ASP A 66 -140.99 -33.27 -6.52
N CYS A 67 -141.30 -33.17 -5.23
CA CYS A 67 -141.24 -34.26 -4.26
C CYS A 67 -139.83 -34.87 -4.10
N ASP A 68 -138.77 -34.16 -4.50
CA ASP A 68 -137.39 -34.58 -4.39
C ASP A 68 -136.67 -33.81 -3.25
N PRO A 69 -136.30 -34.49 -2.14
CA PRO A 69 -135.60 -33.82 -1.04
C PRO A 69 -134.17 -33.37 -1.39
N GLU A 70 -133.63 -33.68 -2.58
CA GLU A 70 -132.35 -33.15 -3.05
C GLU A 70 -132.47 -31.76 -3.71
N THR A 71 -133.67 -31.30 -4.06
CA THR A 71 -133.96 -29.96 -4.61
C THR A 71 -134.60 -29.10 -3.51
N ALA A 72 -133.79 -28.62 -2.56
CA ALA A 72 -134.29 -27.85 -1.43
C ALA A 72 -134.72 -26.41 -1.81
N ASP A 73 -135.83 -25.96 -1.24
CA ASP A 73 -136.45 -24.64 -1.49
C ASP A 73 -135.59 -23.43 -1.06
N ASP A 74 -134.70 -23.59 -0.07
CA ASP A 74 -134.01 -22.50 0.65
C ASP A 74 -132.45 -22.61 0.67
N ASP A 75 -131.84 -23.58 -0.04
CA ASP A 75 -130.38 -23.86 -0.14
C ASP A 75 -130.06 -24.19 -1.61
N LEU A 76 -129.89 -23.17 -2.45
CA LEU A 76 -129.92 -23.31 -3.90
C LEU A 76 -128.59 -23.84 -4.47
N ASP A 77 -127.47 -23.62 -3.78
CA ASP A 77 -126.15 -24.09 -4.18
C ASP A 77 -125.67 -25.36 -3.45
N GLY A 78 -126.37 -25.76 -2.38
CA GLY A 78 -126.16 -27.02 -1.68
C GLY A 78 -124.98 -27.03 -0.72
N ASP A 79 -124.53 -25.88 -0.23
CA ASP A 79 -123.40 -25.77 0.69
C ASP A 79 -123.78 -26.05 2.17
N GLY A 80 -125.08 -26.08 2.46
CA GLY A 80 -125.67 -26.39 3.75
C GLY A 80 -126.00 -25.18 4.63
N PHE A 81 -125.78 -23.96 4.13
CA PHE A 81 -126.37 -22.72 4.61
C PHE A 81 -127.59 -22.37 3.75
N GLY A 82 -128.47 -21.51 4.26
CA GLY A 82 -129.61 -21.06 3.48
C GLY A 82 -129.68 -19.55 3.46
N HIS A 83 -130.48 -18.99 2.56
CA HIS A 83 -130.55 -17.57 2.20
C HIS A 83 -130.54 -16.53 3.35
N ALA A 84 -130.91 -16.91 4.57
CA ALA A 84 -130.89 -16.01 5.73
C ALA A 84 -129.50 -15.85 6.38
N GLU A 85 -128.61 -16.81 6.17
CA GLU A 85 -127.29 -16.92 6.79
C GLU A 85 -126.17 -16.84 5.74
N ASP A 86 -126.49 -17.22 4.50
CA ASP A 86 -125.64 -17.08 3.32
C ASP A 86 -125.82 -15.70 2.64
N CYS A 87 -124.71 -14.99 2.43
CA CYS A 87 -124.72 -13.69 1.77
C CYS A 87 -124.79 -13.78 0.22
N ASP A 88 -124.55 -14.95 -0.38
CA ASP A 88 -124.80 -15.26 -1.79
C ASP A 88 -125.25 -16.73 -1.99
N ASP A 89 -126.53 -17.00 -1.73
CA ASP A 89 -127.22 -18.31 -1.82
C ASP A 89 -127.20 -18.99 -3.22
N GLU A 90 -126.48 -18.43 -4.20
CA GLU A 90 -126.21 -19.04 -5.51
C GLU A 90 -124.74 -19.51 -5.66
N ASP A 91 -123.85 -19.23 -4.70
CA ASP A 91 -122.42 -19.54 -4.72
C ASP A 91 -121.96 -20.35 -3.48
N PRO A 92 -121.65 -21.66 -3.65
CA PRO A 92 -121.33 -22.55 -2.54
C PRO A 92 -119.93 -22.32 -1.94
N SER A 93 -119.25 -21.25 -2.35
CA SER A 93 -118.00 -20.77 -1.76
C SER A 93 -118.15 -19.51 -0.90
N THR A 94 -119.38 -18.99 -0.79
CA THR A 94 -119.72 -17.82 0.02
C THR A 94 -120.62 -18.26 1.16
N TYR A 95 -120.10 -18.34 2.37
CA TYR A 95 -120.87 -18.75 3.54
C TYR A 95 -120.18 -18.32 4.84
N PRO A 96 -120.92 -18.23 5.96
CA PRO A 96 -120.32 -17.90 7.26
C PRO A 96 -119.10 -18.77 7.63
N ASP A 97 -117.99 -18.12 7.97
CA ASP A 97 -116.69 -18.75 8.26
C ASP A 97 -115.99 -19.40 7.04
N ALA A 98 -116.36 -19.06 5.79
CA ALA A 98 -115.55 -19.40 4.61
C ALA A 98 -114.14 -18.78 4.70
N ILE A 99 -113.23 -19.21 3.84
CA ILE A 99 -111.91 -18.58 3.73
C ILE A 99 -111.98 -17.55 2.61
N GLU A 100 -111.67 -16.31 2.92
CA GLU A 100 -111.56 -15.21 1.95
C GLU A 100 -110.62 -15.56 0.79
N ALA A 101 -111.03 -15.20 -0.42
CA ALA A 101 -110.22 -15.19 -1.61
C ALA A 101 -110.01 -13.74 -2.08
N CYS A 102 -108.89 -13.43 -2.74
CA CYS A 102 -108.69 -12.11 -3.36
C CYS A 102 -109.53 -11.95 -4.64
N ASP A 103 -110.86 -11.96 -4.52
CA ASP A 103 -111.80 -11.81 -5.64
C ASP A 103 -112.80 -10.67 -5.46
N GLY A 104 -112.70 -9.92 -4.35
CA GLY A 104 -113.53 -8.77 -4.04
C GLY A 104 -114.94 -9.13 -3.56
N VAL A 105 -115.14 -10.37 -3.13
CA VAL A 105 -116.36 -10.88 -2.50
C VAL A 105 -116.06 -11.13 -1.02
N ASP A 106 -116.99 -10.74 -0.15
CA ASP A 106 -116.99 -11.12 1.27
C ASP A 106 -117.44 -12.59 1.33
N ASN A 107 -116.49 -13.53 1.25
CA ASN A 107 -116.78 -14.95 1.17
C ASN A 107 -117.27 -15.48 2.52
N ASP A 108 -116.80 -14.94 3.64
CA ASP A 108 -117.12 -15.40 4.99
C ASP A 108 -118.30 -14.69 5.67
N CYS A 109 -118.90 -13.74 4.93
CA CYS A 109 -120.07 -12.94 5.30
C CYS A 109 -119.89 -12.14 6.61
N ASP A 110 -118.65 -11.77 6.98
CA ASP A 110 -118.37 -11.01 8.20
C ASP A 110 -118.50 -9.49 8.04
N GLY A 111 -118.61 -9.02 6.79
CA GLY A 111 -118.81 -7.63 6.40
C GLY A 111 -117.54 -6.87 6.01
N GLU A 112 -116.37 -7.50 6.09
CA GLU A 112 -115.13 -7.04 5.48
C GLU A 112 -114.89 -7.83 4.17
N ILE A 113 -114.21 -7.23 3.20
CA ILE A 113 -113.93 -7.86 1.90
C ILE A 113 -112.44 -8.18 1.84
N ASP A 114 -112.08 -9.42 1.53
CA ASP A 114 -110.71 -9.89 1.33
C ASP A 114 -109.79 -9.64 2.57
N ASP A 115 -110.31 -9.71 3.81
CA ASP A 115 -109.49 -9.56 5.04
C ASP A 115 -108.65 -10.82 5.30
N ALA A 116 -107.43 -10.65 5.82
CA ALA A 116 -106.50 -11.72 6.20
C ALA A 116 -106.10 -12.71 5.08
N VAL A 117 -106.32 -12.36 3.81
CA VAL A 117 -105.84 -13.06 2.62
C VAL A 117 -104.87 -12.16 1.83
N GLY A 118 -103.98 -12.77 1.05
CA GLY A 118 -102.98 -12.06 0.23
C GLY A 118 -101.54 -12.47 0.52
N ASP A 119 -100.64 -12.08 -0.37
CA ASP A 119 -99.20 -12.25 -0.21
C ASP A 119 -98.63 -11.16 0.71
N LEU A 120 -97.42 -11.38 1.22
CA LEU A 120 -96.72 -10.38 2.03
C LEU A 120 -95.95 -9.44 1.10
N TRP A 121 -96.20 -8.14 1.24
CA TRP A 121 -95.55 -7.07 0.49
C TRP A 121 -94.79 -6.16 1.46
N TYR A 122 -93.72 -5.52 0.96
CA TYR A 122 -92.78 -4.73 1.74
C TYR A 122 -92.78 -3.29 1.24
N ALA A 123 -92.62 -2.33 2.16
CA ALA A 123 -92.50 -0.93 1.78
C ALA A 123 -91.22 -0.72 0.97
N ASP A 124 -91.34 0.05 -0.12
CA ASP A 124 -90.24 0.49 -0.99
C ASP A 124 -90.26 2.02 -0.99
N ALA A 125 -89.54 2.64 -0.05
CA ALA A 125 -89.66 4.07 0.21
C ALA A 125 -88.79 4.94 -0.73
N ASP A 126 -87.74 4.39 -1.34
CA ASP A 126 -86.89 5.08 -2.31
C ASP A 126 -87.21 4.74 -3.79
N GLY A 127 -87.95 3.66 -4.04
CA GLY A 127 -88.49 3.28 -5.34
C GLY A 127 -87.54 2.44 -6.22
N ASP A 128 -86.61 1.69 -5.64
CA ASP A 128 -85.63 0.89 -6.39
C ASP A 128 -86.11 -0.54 -6.74
N GLY A 129 -87.20 -0.99 -6.13
CA GLY A 129 -87.82 -2.29 -6.37
C GLY A 129 -87.50 -3.37 -5.33
N TYR A 130 -86.69 -3.07 -4.32
CA TYR A 130 -86.47 -3.85 -3.11
C TYR A 130 -87.17 -3.15 -1.95
N GLY A 131 -87.54 -3.89 -0.90
CA GLY A 131 -88.33 -3.33 0.19
C GLY A 131 -87.85 -3.75 1.57
N ASP A 132 -88.20 -2.94 2.57
CA ASP A 132 -87.78 -3.09 3.97
C ASP A 132 -88.35 -4.38 4.60
N PRO A 133 -87.51 -5.34 5.01
CA PRO A 133 -87.96 -6.58 5.66
C PRO A 133 -88.68 -6.35 7.00
N ASP A 134 -88.44 -5.23 7.67
CA ASP A 134 -89.08 -4.85 8.94
C ASP A 134 -90.42 -4.13 8.76
N VAL A 135 -90.76 -3.69 7.54
CA VAL A 135 -92.02 -2.99 7.21
C VAL A 135 -92.79 -3.76 6.14
N SER A 136 -93.66 -4.68 6.59
CA SER A 136 -94.51 -5.49 5.72
C SER A 136 -96.01 -5.29 5.95
N GLN A 137 -96.78 -5.48 4.87
CA GLN A 137 -98.24 -5.49 4.84
C GLN A 137 -98.74 -6.69 4.03
N GLN A 138 -99.81 -7.33 4.50
CA GLN A 138 -100.51 -8.36 3.72
C GLN A 138 -101.51 -7.67 2.80
N ASP A 139 -101.43 -7.95 1.50
CA ASP A 139 -102.26 -7.31 0.47
C ASP A 139 -102.46 -8.24 -0.74
N CYS A 140 -103.54 -8.04 -1.47
CA CYS A 140 -103.92 -8.87 -2.61
C CYS A 140 -103.24 -8.44 -3.92
N ASP A 141 -102.98 -7.15 -4.09
CA ASP A 141 -102.40 -6.57 -5.31
C ASP A 141 -101.05 -5.85 -5.08
N GLY A 142 -100.77 -5.43 -3.84
CA GLY A 142 -99.47 -4.92 -3.42
C GLY A 142 -99.24 -3.46 -3.82
N GLU A 143 -100.29 -2.65 -3.91
CA GLU A 143 -100.16 -1.35 -4.60
C GLU A 143 -99.27 -0.37 -3.84
N GLY A 144 -98.12 -0.05 -4.46
CA GLY A 144 -97.11 0.83 -3.87
C GLY A 144 -96.17 0.12 -2.89
N LEU A 145 -96.13 -1.20 -2.94
CA LEU A 145 -95.24 -2.08 -2.19
C LEU A 145 -94.54 -3.05 -3.16
N VAL A 146 -93.51 -3.75 -2.70
CA VAL A 146 -92.75 -4.72 -3.50
C VAL A 146 -92.74 -6.09 -2.83
N ALA A 147 -92.57 -7.15 -3.62
CA ALA A 147 -92.57 -8.54 -3.10
C ALA A 147 -91.19 -8.96 -2.56
N ASP A 148 -90.13 -8.27 -2.96
CA ASP A 148 -88.76 -8.55 -2.53
C ASP A 148 -88.45 -7.77 -1.24
N SER A 149 -87.96 -8.46 -0.21
CA SER A 149 -87.74 -7.91 1.13
C SER A 149 -86.27 -7.71 1.47
N SER A 150 -85.44 -7.60 0.45
CA SER A 150 -84.00 -7.77 0.59
C SER A 150 -83.24 -6.45 0.68
N ASP A 151 -83.95 -5.34 0.87
CA ASP A 151 -83.37 -4.00 1.03
C ASP A 151 -82.80 -3.82 2.45
N CYS A 152 -81.54 -3.37 2.53
CA CYS A 152 -80.86 -3.07 3.78
C CYS A 152 -80.87 -1.58 4.17
N ASP A 153 -81.23 -0.66 3.26
CA ASP A 153 -81.52 0.76 3.54
C ASP A 153 -82.61 1.31 2.59
N ASP A 154 -83.88 1.06 2.94
CA ASP A 154 -85.12 1.49 2.23
C ASP A 154 -85.27 3.02 2.02
N ALA A 155 -84.29 3.82 2.45
CA ALA A 155 -84.24 5.25 2.20
C ALA A 155 -83.24 5.65 1.09
N ASP A 156 -82.42 4.73 0.59
CA ASP A 156 -81.37 5.00 -0.41
C ASP A 156 -81.33 3.96 -1.55
N ALA A 157 -81.86 4.35 -2.70
CA ALA A 157 -81.98 3.53 -3.91
C ALA A 157 -80.64 3.04 -4.52
N THR A 158 -79.50 3.39 -3.92
CA THR A 158 -78.18 2.85 -4.29
C THR A 158 -77.71 1.73 -3.36
N VAL A 159 -78.47 1.38 -2.32
CA VAL A 159 -78.15 0.38 -1.32
C VAL A 159 -79.19 -0.75 -1.41
N ASN A 160 -78.96 -1.73 -2.27
CA ASN A 160 -79.85 -2.86 -2.50
C ASN A 160 -79.12 -4.04 -3.14
N PRO A 161 -79.67 -5.27 -3.10
CA PRO A 161 -79.04 -6.47 -3.67
C PRO A 161 -78.70 -6.49 -5.16
N GLY A 162 -79.10 -5.47 -5.90
CA GLY A 162 -78.75 -5.28 -7.30
C GLY A 162 -77.75 -4.15 -7.56
N ALA A 163 -77.28 -3.46 -6.53
CA ALA A 163 -76.30 -2.39 -6.62
C ALA A 163 -74.90 -2.92 -6.92
N ASP A 164 -74.05 -2.04 -7.46
CA ASP A 164 -72.61 -2.31 -7.58
C ASP A 164 -71.95 -1.80 -6.29
N GLU A 165 -71.17 -2.65 -5.62
CA GLU A 165 -70.34 -2.27 -4.47
C GLU A 165 -69.37 -1.14 -4.80
N VAL A 166 -69.28 -0.13 -3.93
CA VAL A 166 -68.27 0.93 -4.01
C VAL A 166 -67.59 1.11 -2.64
N CYS A 167 -66.32 1.51 -2.65
CA CYS A 167 -65.51 1.73 -1.45
C CYS A 167 -65.95 2.98 -0.65
N ASN A 168 -67.12 2.94 -0.01
CA ASN A 168 -67.76 4.07 0.67
C ASN A 168 -68.05 3.83 2.17
N GLY A 169 -67.81 2.62 2.68
CA GLY A 169 -68.08 2.21 4.07
C GLY A 169 -69.50 1.72 4.33
N ILE A 170 -70.28 1.45 3.30
CA ILE A 170 -71.65 0.92 3.29
C ILE A 170 -71.61 -0.43 2.58
N ASP A 171 -72.51 -1.33 2.96
CA ASP A 171 -72.81 -2.58 2.25
C ASP A 171 -73.86 -2.20 1.19
N ASP A 172 -73.41 -1.82 -0.01
CA ASP A 172 -74.27 -1.27 -1.06
C ASP A 172 -75.13 -2.38 -1.71
N ASP A 173 -74.66 -3.63 -1.74
CA ASP A 173 -75.33 -4.78 -2.35
C ASP A 173 -75.99 -5.72 -1.33
N CYS A 174 -76.07 -5.30 -0.08
CA CYS A 174 -76.77 -5.97 1.02
C CYS A 174 -76.39 -7.44 1.22
N ASP A 175 -75.14 -7.82 0.93
CA ASP A 175 -74.66 -9.20 1.07
C ASP A 175 -74.04 -9.51 2.44
N ALA A 176 -73.95 -8.48 3.30
CA ALA A 176 -73.40 -8.43 4.65
C ALA A 176 -71.87 -8.32 4.76
N GLU A 177 -71.15 -8.14 3.66
CA GLU A 177 -69.78 -7.64 3.63
C GLU A 177 -69.78 -6.12 3.33
N ILE A 178 -68.73 -5.40 3.71
CA ILE A 178 -68.62 -3.94 3.49
C ILE A 178 -67.33 -3.70 2.73
N ASP A 179 -67.39 -2.96 1.62
CA ASP A 179 -66.25 -2.53 0.81
C ASP A 179 -65.35 -3.71 0.36
N GLU A 180 -65.92 -4.70 -0.34
CA GLU A 180 -65.19 -5.89 -0.77
C GLU A 180 -64.26 -5.69 -1.98
N ASP A 181 -63.38 -6.67 -2.23
CA ASP A 181 -62.26 -6.54 -3.19
C ASP A 181 -62.72 -6.44 -4.67
N ASP A 182 -63.99 -6.69 -4.98
CA ASP A 182 -64.60 -6.53 -6.31
C ASP A 182 -65.47 -5.28 -6.45
N ALA A 183 -65.46 -4.38 -5.46
CA ALA A 183 -66.01 -3.04 -5.57
C ALA A 183 -65.52 -2.33 -6.85
N VAL A 184 -66.40 -1.60 -7.52
CA VAL A 184 -66.14 -1.08 -8.86
C VAL A 184 -65.07 0.03 -8.90
N ASP A 185 -64.76 0.65 -7.77
CA ASP A 185 -63.75 1.69 -7.60
C ASP A 185 -62.55 1.26 -6.72
N VAL A 186 -62.37 -0.05 -6.55
CA VAL A 186 -61.24 -0.62 -5.82
C VAL A 186 -59.89 -0.21 -6.43
N SER A 187 -58.93 0.12 -5.58
CA SER A 187 -57.58 0.53 -6.01
C SER A 187 -56.59 -0.63 -5.96
N THR A 188 -55.58 -0.57 -6.82
CA THR A 188 -54.43 -1.50 -6.75
C THR A 188 -53.34 -0.87 -5.90
N TRP A 189 -52.81 -1.64 -4.96
CA TRP A 189 -51.75 -1.27 -4.04
C TRP A 189 -50.56 -2.21 -4.22
N TYR A 190 -49.35 -1.70 -4.07
CA TYR A 190 -48.07 -2.37 -4.33
C TYR A 190 -47.27 -2.47 -3.03
N ALA A 191 -46.62 -3.60 -2.78
CA ALA A 191 -45.90 -3.82 -1.53
C ALA A 191 -44.68 -2.88 -1.43
N ASP A 192 -44.66 -2.06 -0.39
CA ASP A 192 -43.57 -1.15 -0.04
C ASP A 192 -42.68 -1.85 0.99
N THR A 193 -41.69 -2.61 0.50
CA THR A 193 -40.93 -3.56 1.32
C THR A 193 -39.84 -2.89 2.15
N ASP A 194 -39.28 -1.78 1.67
CA ASP A 194 -38.22 -1.03 2.32
C ASP A 194 -38.69 0.28 2.99
N GLY A 195 -39.90 0.74 2.69
CA GLY A 195 -40.61 1.80 3.39
C GLY A 195 -40.33 3.21 2.87
N ASP A 196 -40.00 3.36 1.59
CA ASP A 196 -39.71 4.66 0.98
C ASP A 196 -40.94 5.36 0.37
N GLY A 197 -42.03 4.63 0.17
CA GLY A 197 -43.27 5.15 -0.39
C GLY A 197 -43.56 4.74 -1.85
N TYR A 198 -42.68 3.96 -2.48
CA TYR A 198 -42.86 3.32 -3.78
C TYR A 198 -42.94 1.79 -3.59
N GLY A 199 -43.64 1.09 -4.46
CA GLY A 199 -43.93 -0.33 -4.25
C GLY A 199 -43.69 -1.23 -5.45
N ASP A 200 -43.53 -2.53 -5.18
CA ASP A 200 -43.20 -3.54 -6.18
C ASP A 200 -44.36 -3.81 -7.13
N ILE A 201 -44.16 -3.48 -8.41
CA ILE A 201 -45.11 -3.75 -9.49
C ILE A 201 -45.46 -5.25 -9.62
N ASN A 202 -44.61 -6.14 -9.14
CA ASN A 202 -44.78 -7.59 -9.16
C ASN A 202 -45.46 -8.14 -7.90
N ASP A 203 -45.62 -7.34 -6.83
CA ASP A 203 -46.33 -7.72 -5.61
C ASP A 203 -47.47 -6.72 -5.32
N ALA A 204 -48.60 -6.95 -6.00
CA ALA A 204 -49.77 -6.08 -5.94
C ALA A 204 -50.99 -6.78 -5.35
N VAL A 205 -51.79 -6.03 -4.59
CA VAL A 205 -53.09 -6.42 -4.05
C VAL A 205 -54.14 -5.39 -4.44
N VAL A 206 -55.40 -5.81 -4.48
CA VAL A 206 -56.54 -4.95 -4.78
C VAL A 206 -57.31 -4.78 -3.47
N ALA A 207 -57.57 -3.54 -3.07
CA ALA A 207 -58.29 -3.21 -1.83
C ALA A 207 -58.82 -1.77 -1.88
N CYS A 208 -59.88 -1.50 -1.12
CA CYS A 208 -60.49 -0.16 -1.02
C CYS A 208 -59.58 0.85 -0.31
N GLU A 209 -58.92 0.42 0.77
CA GLU A 209 -57.90 1.21 1.46
C GLU A 209 -56.52 0.54 1.36
N ALA A 210 -55.46 1.34 1.48
CA ALA A 210 -54.08 0.85 1.46
C ALA A 210 -53.84 -0.17 2.58
N PRO A 211 -53.51 -1.44 2.25
CA PRO A 211 -53.11 -2.40 3.27
C PRO A 211 -51.82 -1.96 3.96
N GLU A 212 -51.59 -2.43 5.19
CA GLU A 212 -50.35 -2.12 5.92
C GLU A 212 -49.14 -2.63 5.14
N GLY A 213 -48.21 -1.74 4.81
CA GLY A 213 -47.02 -2.04 4.01
C GLY A 213 -47.24 -2.01 2.49
N TYR A 214 -48.31 -1.36 2.02
CA TYR A 214 -48.56 -1.17 0.58
C TYR A 214 -48.81 0.31 0.24
N VAL A 215 -48.46 0.70 -0.97
CA VAL A 215 -48.58 2.07 -1.52
C VAL A 215 -49.18 2.07 -2.93
N ALA A 216 -49.68 3.21 -3.40
CA ALA A 216 -50.32 3.30 -4.72
C ALA A 216 -49.33 3.47 -5.88
N ASP A 217 -48.12 3.96 -5.58
CA ASP A 217 -47.11 4.23 -6.58
C ASP A 217 -46.23 3.00 -6.81
N ASN A 218 -45.99 2.64 -8.07
CA ASN A 218 -45.29 1.41 -8.46
C ASN A 218 -44.02 1.67 -9.28
N THR A 219 -43.49 2.88 -9.19
CA THR A 219 -42.34 3.32 -9.96
C THR A 219 -41.01 3.03 -9.30
N ASP A 220 -40.99 2.21 -8.25
CA ASP A 220 -39.75 1.74 -7.63
C ASP A 220 -38.95 0.90 -8.62
N CYS A 221 -37.65 1.18 -8.72
CA CYS A 221 -36.72 0.40 -9.53
C CYS A 221 -35.92 -0.63 -8.71
N GLU A 222 -35.87 -0.51 -7.38
CA GLU A 222 -35.25 -1.49 -6.48
C GLU A 222 -35.99 -1.61 -5.13
N ASP A 223 -36.97 -2.52 -5.09
CA ASP A 223 -37.93 -2.77 -3.99
C ASP A 223 -37.34 -3.27 -2.66
N SER A 224 -36.02 -3.17 -2.47
CA SER A 224 -35.33 -3.62 -1.26
C SER A 224 -34.35 -2.60 -0.69
N ASP A 225 -34.17 -1.46 -1.35
CA ASP A 225 -33.27 -0.39 -0.95
C ASP A 225 -33.99 0.98 -0.94
N PRO A 226 -34.31 1.53 0.25
CA PRO A 226 -35.07 2.77 0.36
C PRO A 226 -34.28 4.03 -0.04
N GLU A 227 -33.01 3.87 -0.46
CA GLU A 227 -32.17 4.93 -1.02
C GLU A 227 -32.24 4.98 -2.56
N VAL A 228 -32.91 4.03 -3.22
CA VAL A 228 -33.03 3.89 -4.68
C VAL A 228 -34.50 4.04 -5.09
N GLN A 229 -34.92 5.27 -5.35
CA GLN A 229 -36.33 5.58 -5.59
C GLN A 229 -36.52 6.83 -6.45
N PRO A 230 -37.67 6.98 -7.13
CA PRO A 230 -37.94 8.14 -7.97
C PRO A 230 -37.61 9.48 -7.33
N GLN A 231 -36.81 10.30 -8.01
CA GLN A 231 -36.33 11.61 -7.51
C GLN A 231 -35.35 11.54 -6.32
N ALA A 232 -34.74 10.37 -6.05
CA ALA A 232 -33.58 10.32 -5.17
C ALA A 232 -32.44 11.19 -5.73
N THR A 233 -31.39 11.36 -4.92
CA THR A 233 -30.20 12.07 -5.39
C THR A 233 -29.28 11.08 -6.07
N GLU A 234 -28.99 11.30 -7.35
CA GLU A 234 -28.06 10.46 -8.11
C GLU A 234 -26.63 10.57 -7.57
N LEU A 235 -25.97 9.41 -7.49
CA LEU A 235 -24.58 9.24 -7.07
C LEU A 235 -23.79 8.48 -8.14
N CYS A 236 -22.48 8.69 -8.20
CA CYS A 236 -21.57 7.98 -9.08
C CYS A 236 -21.18 6.59 -8.54
N ASP A 237 -22.15 5.73 -8.24
CA ASP A 237 -21.95 4.42 -7.61
C ASP A 237 -22.31 3.22 -8.52
N GLY A 238 -22.77 3.48 -9.74
CA GLY A 238 -23.17 2.50 -10.73
C GLY A 238 -24.61 2.00 -10.59
N ILE A 239 -25.42 2.67 -9.76
CA ILE A 239 -26.85 2.43 -9.57
C ILE A 239 -27.60 3.65 -10.10
N ASP A 240 -28.73 3.44 -10.78
CA ASP A 240 -29.70 4.50 -11.11
C ASP A 240 -30.49 4.77 -9.83
N ASN A 241 -30.02 5.71 -8.99
CA ASN A 241 -30.58 5.94 -7.67
C ASN A 241 -31.96 6.61 -7.77
N ASP A 242 -32.19 7.44 -8.78
CA ASP A 242 -33.42 8.23 -8.92
C ASP A 242 -34.46 7.63 -9.88
N CYS A 243 -34.20 6.41 -10.37
CA CYS A 243 -35.06 5.59 -11.21
C CYS A 243 -35.52 6.27 -12.51
N ASP A 244 -34.73 7.18 -13.07
CA ASP A 244 -35.10 7.92 -14.29
C ASP A 244 -34.68 7.21 -15.59
N GLY A 245 -33.84 6.18 -15.47
CA GLY A 245 -33.37 5.30 -16.54
C GLY A 245 -31.97 5.60 -17.07
N ASP A 246 -31.33 6.67 -16.59
CA ASP A 246 -29.91 6.95 -16.81
C ASP A 246 -29.10 6.56 -15.54
N THR A 247 -27.86 6.11 -15.70
CA THR A 247 -27.02 5.65 -14.58
C THR A 247 -25.78 6.53 -14.51
N ASP A 248 -25.45 7.06 -13.31
CA ASP A 248 -24.27 7.88 -13.05
C ASP A 248 -24.21 9.13 -13.95
N GLU A 249 -25.21 10.02 -13.84
CA GLU A 249 -25.28 11.25 -14.65
C GLU A 249 -24.14 12.24 -14.37
N ASP A 250 -23.84 13.13 -15.33
CA ASP A 250 -22.73 14.09 -15.21
C ASP A 250 -22.93 15.14 -14.09
N ASP A 251 -24.17 15.36 -13.64
CA ASP A 251 -24.55 16.24 -12.53
C ASP A 251 -24.93 15.49 -11.25
N ALA A 252 -24.59 14.20 -11.14
CA ALA A 252 -24.65 13.44 -9.90
C ALA A 252 -23.98 14.20 -8.74
N ALA A 253 -24.51 14.07 -7.53
CA ALA A 253 -24.15 14.93 -6.41
C ALA A 253 -22.69 14.79 -5.96
N ASP A 254 -22.06 13.64 -6.21
CA ASP A 254 -20.65 13.35 -5.95
C ASP A 254 -19.80 13.26 -7.24
N ALA A 255 -20.33 13.73 -8.38
CA ALA A 255 -19.57 13.83 -9.62
C ALA A 255 -18.29 14.63 -9.41
N ALA A 256 -17.16 14.04 -9.81
CA ALA A 256 -15.87 14.69 -9.72
C ALA A 256 -15.80 15.86 -10.70
N THR A 257 -15.15 16.94 -10.27
CA THR A 257 -14.78 18.04 -11.18
C THR A 257 -13.49 17.67 -11.91
N TRP A 258 -13.52 17.76 -13.23
CA TRP A 258 -12.43 17.51 -14.15
C TRP A 258 -12.04 18.80 -14.88
N TYR A 259 -10.77 19.14 -14.88
CA TYR A 259 -10.21 20.34 -15.48
C TYR A 259 -9.56 20.00 -16.82
N THR A 260 -9.69 20.89 -17.79
CA THR A 260 -9.13 20.69 -19.14
C THR A 260 -7.61 20.63 -19.07
N ASP A 261 -7.02 19.68 -19.80
CA ASP A 261 -5.56 19.50 -19.94
C ASP A 261 -5.26 19.53 -21.45
N ALA A 262 -5.10 20.73 -22.00
CA ALA A 262 -5.00 20.96 -23.43
C ALA A 262 -3.59 20.76 -23.99
N ASP A 263 -2.56 20.94 -23.17
CA ASP A 263 -1.16 20.74 -23.53
C ASP A 263 -0.61 19.34 -23.19
N ALA A 264 -1.40 18.55 -22.45
CA ALA A 264 -1.14 17.16 -22.06
C ALA A 264 0.00 16.99 -21.04
N ASP A 265 0.19 17.96 -20.14
CA ASP A 265 1.19 17.91 -19.07
C ASP A 265 0.68 17.24 -17.76
N SER A 266 -0.62 16.90 -17.72
CA SER A 266 -1.36 16.30 -16.60
C SER A 266 -1.78 17.25 -15.46
N TYR A 267 -1.66 18.55 -15.66
CA TYR A 267 -2.26 19.58 -14.83
C TYR A 267 -3.42 20.23 -15.58
N GLY A 268 -4.36 20.81 -14.83
CA GLY A 268 -5.64 21.24 -15.39
C GLY A 268 -5.95 22.69 -15.15
N ASP A 269 -6.55 23.34 -16.15
CA ASP A 269 -6.95 24.75 -16.12
C ASP A 269 -8.09 25.00 -15.11
N PRO A 270 -7.89 25.75 -14.02
CA PRO A 270 -8.91 26.07 -13.01
C PRO A 270 -10.09 26.88 -13.56
N ASP A 271 -9.91 27.57 -14.69
CA ASP A 271 -10.97 28.34 -15.36
C ASP A 271 -11.76 27.51 -16.38
N SER A 272 -11.34 26.27 -16.66
CA SER A 272 -11.99 25.36 -17.64
C SER A 272 -12.25 23.95 -17.07
N SER A 273 -13.38 23.81 -16.37
CA SER A 273 -13.80 22.55 -15.72
C SER A 273 -15.16 22.01 -16.18
N THR A 274 -15.35 20.70 -16.08
CA THR A 274 -16.64 20.00 -16.21
C THR A 274 -16.84 19.02 -15.05
N MET A 275 -18.08 18.71 -14.68
CA MET A 275 -18.37 17.60 -13.75
C MET A 275 -18.67 16.34 -14.54
N SER A 276 -18.24 15.18 -14.05
CA SER A 276 -18.60 13.85 -14.58
C SER A 276 -18.19 12.74 -13.61
N CYS A 277 -18.96 11.65 -13.58
CA CYS A 277 -18.62 10.44 -12.82
C CYS A 277 -17.38 9.69 -13.36
N THR A 278 -17.04 9.89 -14.63
CA THR A 278 -15.84 9.29 -15.24
C THR A 278 -14.97 10.36 -15.87
N GLN A 279 -13.65 10.18 -15.86
CA GLN A 279 -12.71 11.13 -16.46
C GLN A 279 -13.00 11.37 -17.95
N PRO A 280 -13.45 12.58 -18.35
CA PRO A 280 -13.56 12.91 -19.76
C PRO A 280 -12.18 12.92 -20.44
N SER A 281 -12.14 12.55 -21.72
CA SER A 281 -10.89 12.58 -22.48
C SER A 281 -10.32 14.00 -22.58
N GLY A 282 -9.04 14.18 -22.24
CA GLY A 282 -8.36 15.49 -22.28
C GLY A 282 -8.63 16.36 -21.05
N THR A 283 -8.89 15.73 -19.90
CA THR A 283 -9.09 16.42 -18.61
C THR A 283 -8.35 15.69 -17.49
N VAL A 284 -8.07 16.37 -16.38
CA VAL A 284 -7.46 15.83 -15.15
C VAL A 284 -8.17 16.29 -13.89
N ALA A 285 -7.86 15.70 -12.74
CA ALA A 285 -8.58 15.94 -11.48
C ALA A 285 -8.05 17.15 -10.67
N ASN A 286 -6.90 17.70 -11.03
CA ASN A 286 -6.30 18.85 -10.35
C ASN A 286 -6.52 20.14 -11.16
N ALA A 287 -6.40 21.28 -10.50
CA ALA A 287 -6.67 22.62 -11.06
C ALA A 287 -5.40 23.49 -10.99
N ASP A 288 -4.24 22.85 -11.20
CA ASP A 288 -2.95 23.40 -10.82
C ASP A 288 -2.21 24.07 -12.00
N ASP A 289 -2.83 24.17 -13.18
CA ASP A 289 -2.24 24.78 -14.39
C ASP A 289 -2.71 26.24 -14.57
N CYS A 290 -1.79 27.18 -14.76
CA CYS A 290 -2.13 28.59 -15.00
C CYS A 290 -2.02 29.03 -16.48
N ASP A 291 -1.45 28.21 -17.36
CA ASP A 291 -1.39 28.41 -18.80
C ASP A 291 -1.46 27.06 -19.54
N ASP A 292 -2.69 26.61 -19.81
CA ASP A 292 -3.07 25.34 -20.48
C ASP A 292 -2.54 25.19 -21.93
N GLY A 293 -1.70 26.11 -22.39
CA GLY A 293 -0.95 26.03 -23.65
C GLY A 293 0.54 25.74 -23.49
N GLU A 294 1.08 25.77 -22.27
CA GLU A 294 2.50 25.69 -21.95
C GLU A 294 2.80 24.58 -20.92
N PRO A 295 3.38 23.42 -21.32
CA PRO A 295 3.52 22.20 -20.50
C PRO A 295 4.40 22.28 -19.23
N LEU A 296 4.86 23.47 -18.89
CA LEU A 296 5.72 23.74 -17.75
C LEU A 296 5.08 24.78 -16.81
N ALA A 297 3.85 25.23 -17.08
CA ALA A 297 3.14 26.27 -16.33
C ALA A 297 2.15 25.67 -15.32
N TRP A 298 2.68 25.04 -14.27
CA TRP A 298 1.87 24.39 -13.23
C TRP A 298 2.42 24.63 -11.83
N THR A 299 1.52 24.57 -10.85
CA THR A 299 1.79 24.94 -9.47
C THR A 299 2.92 24.09 -8.86
N GLY A 300 4.05 24.72 -8.56
CA GLY A 300 5.23 24.06 -8.00
C GLY A 300 6.21 23.50 -9.04
N ALA A 301 6.08 23.87 -10.32
CA ALA A 301 7.15 23.74 -11.29
C ALA A 301 8.39 24.56 -10.85
N SER A 302 9.53 24.30 -11.49
CA SER A 302 10.70 25.18 -11.32
C SER A 302 10.63 26.27 -12.37
N GLU A 303 10.82 27.52 -11.96
CA GLU A 303 10.98 28.63 -12.89
C GLU A 303 12.10 28.40 -13.90
N ALA A 304 11.86 28.82 -15.14
CA ALA A 304 12.85 28.94 -16.20
C ALA A 304 12.80 30.36 -16.75
N CYS A 305 13.95 30.95 -17.09
CA CYS A 305 14.04 32.34 -17.53
C CYS A 305 13.57 32.52 -18.99
N GLU A 306 12.28 32.31 -19.24
CA GLU A 306 11.65 32.24 -20.56
C GLU A 306 10.44 33.18 -20.72
N GLY A 307 10.10 33.94 -19.68
CA GLY A 307 9.02 34.91 -19.68
C GLY A 307 7.64 34.27 -19.52
N VAL A 308 7.60 33.06 -18.96
CA VAL A 308 6.41 32.31 -18.57
C VAL A 308 6.45 32.20 -17.04
N ASP A 309 5.29 32.33 -16.40
CA ASP A 309 5.12 32.03 -14.98
C ASP A 309 4.99 30.50 -14.87
N ASN A 310 6.10 29.80 -14.66
CA ASN A 310 6.11 28.34 -14.70
C ASN A 310 5.50 27.76 -13.43
N ASP A 311 5.71 28.37 -12.28
CA ASP A 311 5.27 27.85 -10.98
C ASP A 311 3.90 28.37 -10.51
N CYS A 312 3.28 29.24 -11.31
CA CYS A 312 1.95 29.80 -11.14
C CYS A 312 1.79 30.64 -9.87
N ASP A 313 2.85 31.27 -9.37
CA ASP A 313 2.80 32.13 -8.18
C ASP A 313 2.37 33.58 -8.47
N GLY A 314 2.22 33.94 -9.75
CA GLY A 314 1.85 35.26 -10.23
C GLY A 314 3.02 36.21 -10.46
N THR A 315 4.25 35.73 -10.32
CA THR A 315 5.48 36.37 -10.77
C THR A 315 6.09 35.63 -11.95
N VAL A 316 7.06 36.23 -12.63
CA VAL A 316 7.62 35.68 -13.87
C VAL A 316 9.13 35.67 -13.73
N ASP A 317 9.74 34.50 -13.94
CA ASP A 317 11.17 34.25 -13.91
C ASP A 317 11.84 34.59 -12.54
N GLU A 318 11.11 34.54 -11.42
CA GLU A 318 11.65 34.93 -10.12
C GLU A 318 12.69 33.93 -9.61
N GLY A 319 13.78 34.46 -9.04
CA GLY A 319 14.88 33.63 -8.52
C GLY A 319 15.71 32.90 -9.59
N VAL A 320 15.36 32.99 -10.87
CA VAL A 320 16.09 32.34 -11.98
C VAL A 320 16.71 33.31 -12.98
N THR A 321 16.45 34.61 -12.85
CA THR A 321 17.17 35.66 -13.57
C THR A 321 18.64 35.71 -13.13
N PRO A 322 19.60 35.52 -14.05
CA PRO A 322 20.99 35.81 -13.77
C PRO A 322 21.18 37.30 -13.44
N THR A 323 22.03 37.58 -12.45
CA THR A 323 22.48 38.94 -12.14
C THR A 323 23.63 39.33 -13.07
N TRP A 324 23.54 40.53 -13.64
CA TRP A 324 24.56 41.13 -14.48
C TRP A 324 25.06 42.43 -13.84
N TYR A 325 26.35 42.71 -13.93
CA TYR A 325 27.00 43.86 -13.32
C TYR A 325 27.47 44.82 -14.41
N ALA A 326 27.34 46.14 -14.19
CA ALA A 326 27.80 47.14 -15.14
C ALA A 326 29.31 46.99 -15.41
N ASP A 327 29.72 47.12 -16.68
CA ASP A 327 31.12 47.07 -17.13
C ASP A 327 31.36 48.35 -17.94
N THR A 328 31.63 49.45 -17.24
CA THR A 328 31.70 50.81 -17.79
C THR A 328 33.03 51.06 -18.50
N ASP A 329 34.12 50.48 -18.00
CA ASP A 329 35.45 50.66 -18.56
C ASP A 329 35.85 49.59 -19.62
N ALA A 330 35.01 48.56 -19.77
CA ALA A 330 35.10 47.49 -20.76
C ALA A 330 36.29 46.55 -20.57
N ASP A 331 36.71 46.29 -19.33
CA ASP A 331 37.76 45.33 -19.00
C ASP A 331 37.26 43.87 -18.88
N GLY A 332 35.94 43.69 -18.76
CA GLY A 332 35.27 42.38 -18.69
C GLY A 332 34.93 41.92 -17.27
N TYR A 333 35.22 42.72 -16.25
CA TYR A 333 34.75 42.59 -14.88
C TYR A 333 33.66 43.61 -14.62
N GLY A 334 32.83 43.39 -13.60
CA GLY A 334 31.63 44.17 -13.40
C GLY A 334 31.48 44.69 -11.99
N ASP A 335 30.88 45.87 -11.88
CA ASP A 335 30.71 46.61 -10.64
C ASP A 335 29.67 45.95 -9.70
N PRO A 336 30.06 45.41 -8.54
CA PRO A 336 29.18 44.78 -7.55
C PRO A 336 28.12 45.75 -6.98
N ASP A 337 28.35 47.07 -7.03
CA ASP A 337 27.42 48.08 -6.55
C ASP A 337 26.34 48.44 -7.59
N ASN A 338 26.48 47.98 -8.84
CA ASN A 338 25.52 48.22 -9.93
C ASN A 338 24.99 46.92 -10.60
N PRO A 339 24.32 46.02 -9.84
CA PRO A 339 23.70 44.82 -10.38
C PRO A 339 22.38 45.10 -11.11
N THR A 340 22.06 44.26 -12.10
CA THR A 340 20.78 44.20 -12.82
C THR A 340 20.43 42.77 -13.15
N ASP A 341 19.26 42.30 -12.72
CA ASP A 341 18.78 40.95 -13.02
C ASP A 341 18.07 40.88 -14.39
N ALA A 342 18.46 39.93 -15.25
CA ALA A 342 17.85 39.72 -16.55
C ALA A 342 18.16 38.35 -17.17
N CYS A 343 17.21 37.74 -17.88
CA CYS A 343 17.42 36.45 -18.57
C CYS A 343 18.51 36.47 -19.65
N THR A 344 18.72 37.63 -20.28
CA THR A 344 19.76 37.82 -21.29
C THR A 344 20.65 38.98 -20.89
N GLN A 345 21.97 38.83 -21.08
CA GLN A 345 22.98 39.87 -20.85
C GLN A 345 22.54 41.23 -21.41
N PRO A 346 22.23 42.21 -20.53
CA PRO A 346 22.05 43.59 -20.95
C PRO A 346 23.31 44.12 -21.66
N SER A 347 23.15 45.10 -22.55
CA SER A 347 24.30 45.72 -23.22
C SER A 347 25.12 46.52 -22.22
N GLY A 348 26.43 46.27 -22.15
CA GLY A 348 27.35 46.99 -21.26
C GLY A 348 27.40 46.43 -19.83
N THR A 349 27.06 45.14 -19.65
CA THR A 349 27.15 44.44 -18.38
C THR A 349 27.85 43.10 -18.56
N VAL A 350 28.47 42.55 -17.52
CA VAL A 350 29.08 41.19 -17.48
C VAL A 350 28.51 40.36 -16.34
N SER A 351 28.79 39.04 -16.32
CA SER A 351 28.20 38.10 -15.36
C SER A 351 28.98 37.96 -14.05
N ASN A 352 30.10 38.65 -13.89
CA ASN A 352 30.94 38.59 -12.71
C ASN A 352 30.97 39.97 -12.03
N ASP A 353 31.19 39.97 -10.72
CA ASP A 353 31.13 41.13 -9.82
C ASP A 353 32.52 41.55 -9.33
N GLY A 354 33.53 41.28 -10.16
CA GLY A 354 34.92 41.32 -9.76
C GLY A 354 35.58 42.68 -9.84
N ASP A 355 34.88 43.78 -10.14
CA ASP A 355 35.45 45.10 -10.36
C ASP A 355 35.17 46.03 -9.17
N CYS A 356 36.21 46.57 -8.52
CA CYS A 356 36.03 47.50 -7.39
C CYS A 356 36.13 48.98 -7.76
N ASP A 357 36.53 49.31 -8.99
CA ASP A 357 36.54 50.66 -9.55
C ASP A 357 36.22 50.61 -11.04
N ASP A 358 34.93 50.62 -11.38
CA ASP A 358 34.34 50.56 -12.74
C ASP A 358 34.77 51.73 -13.68
N GLY A 359 35.66 52.60 -13.20
CA GLY A 359 36.33 53.64 -13.98
C GLY A 359 37.77 53.32 -14.37
N GLU A 360 38.39 52.26 -13.82
CA GLU A 360 39.79 51.90 -14.02
C GLU A 360 40.01 50.43 -14.46
N PRO A 361 40.44 50.18 -15.72
CA PRO A 361 40.53 48.84 -16.33
C PRO A 361 41.52 47.83 -15.73
N LEU A 362 42.13 48.18 -14.60
CA LEU A 362 43.12 47.38 -13.87
C LEU A 362 42.68 47.11 -12.43
N ALA A 363 41.46 47.48 -12.04
CA ALA A 363 40.92 47.35 -10.70
C ALA A 363 39.91 46.20 -10.63
N TRP A 364 40.40 44.96 -10.70
CA TRP A 364 39.57 43.77 -10.67
C TRP A 364 40.20 42.61 -9.88
N THR A 365 39.34 41.76 -9.32
CA THR A 365 39.69 40.61 -8.49
C THR A 365 40.69 39.65 -9.14
N GLY A 366 41.91 39.63 -8.59
CA GLY A 366 43.02 38.83 -9.10
C GLY A 366 43.89 39.52 -10.16
N ALA A 367 43.71 40.82 -10.36
CA ALA A 367 44.73 41.65 -10.98
C ALA A 367 46.03 41.60 -10.16
N SER A 368 47.14 42.03 -10.75
CA SER A 368 48.39 42.17 -10.00
C SER A 368 48.52 43.60 -9.53
N GLU A 369 48.77 43.78 -8.24
CA GLU A 369 49.05 45.08 -7.65
C GLU A 369 50.19 45.82 -8.36
N ALA A 370 50.03 47.13 -8.48
CA ALA A 370 51.06 48.06 -8.88
C ALA A 370 51.20 49.12 -7.77
N CYS A 371 52.43 49.51 -7.42
CA CYS A 371 52.70 50.47 -6.32
C CYS A 371 52.32 51.91 -6.74
N GLU A 372 51.03 52.17 -6.92
CA GLU A 372 50.45 53.41 -7.47
C GLU A 372 49.32 54.00 -6.62
N GLY A 373 48.98 53.36 -5.50
CA GLY A 373 47.98 53.86 -4.55
C GLY A 373 46.54 53.58 -4.97
N VAL A 374 46.35 52.57 -5.82
CA VAL A 374 45.07 52.01 -6.26
C VAL A 374 45.04 50.57 -5.77
N ASP A 375 43.89 50.13 -5.28
CA ASP A 375 43.63 48.72 -4.97
C ASP A 375 43.30 48.04 -6.31
N ASN A 376 44.29 47.43 -6.94
CA ASN A 376 44.14 46.84 -8.26
C ASN A 376 43.47 45.47 -8.20
N ASP A 377 43.75 44.69 -7.15
CA ASP A 377 43.24 43.32 -7.01
C ASP A 377 41.94 43.21 -6.19
N CYS A 378 41.43 44.35 -5.72
CA CYS A 378 40.16 44.51 -5.02
C CYS A 378 40.06 43.73 -3.70
N ASP A 379 41.19 43.52 -3.01
CA ASP A 379 41.23 42.84 -1.71
C ASP A 379 40.95 43.77 -0.51
N GLY A 380 40.83 45.08 -0.75
CA GLY A 380 40.56 46.11 0.25
C GLY A 380 41.82 46.66 0.92
N THR A 381 43.00 46.22 0.49
CA THR A 381 44.30 46.83 0.78
C THR A 381 44.87 47.50 -0.47
N VAL A 382 45.95 48.26 -0.31
CA VAL A 382 46.50 49.07 -1.40
C VAL A 382 47.99 48.78 -1.45
N ASP A 383 48.48 48.41 -2.63
CA ASP A 383 49.87 48.10 -2.93
C ASP A 383 50.46 46.92 -2.11
N GLU A 384 49.63 45.99 -1.63
CA GLU A 384 50.09 44.84 -0.87
C GLU A 384 50.91 43.87 -1.75
N GLY A 385 51.91 43.23 -1.13
CA GLY A 385 52.83 42.33 -1.85
C GLY A 385 53.77 43.01 -2.86
N VAL A 386 53.56 44.29 -3.21
CA VAL A 386 54.45 45.08 -4.08
C VAL A 386 55.23 46.15 -3.34
N THR A 387 54.86 46.47 -2.09
CA THR A 387 55.72 47.19 -1.17
C THR A 387 56.91 46.34 -0.73
N THR A 388 58.07 46.97 -0.55
CA THR A 388 59.25 46.33 0.05
C THR A 388 59.30 46.67 1.53
N THR A 389 59.49 45.66 2.39
CA THR A 389 59.76 45.88 3.81
C THR A 389 61.17 46.42 3.99
N PHE A 390 61.30 47.54 4.68
CA PHE A 390 62.57 48.11 5.09
C PHE A 390 62.69 48.08 6.62
N TYR A 391 63.89 47.89 7.13
CA TYR A 391 64.25 47.79 8.55
C TYR A 391 65.12 48.96 8.94
N TYR A 392 64.86 49.56 10.10
CA TYR A 392 65.65 50.68 10.61
C TYR A 392 67.08 50.23 10.88
N ASP A 393 68.07 50.98 10.38
CA ASP A 393 69.50 50.68 10.50
C ASP A 393 70.15 51.75 11.39
N GLY A 394 70.25 51.46 12.68
CA GLY A 394 70.65 52.41 13.71
C GLY A 394 72.14 52.74 13.74
N ASP A 395 72.98 51.81 13.32
CA ASP A 395 74.44 51.89 13.44
C ASP A 395 75.19 51.92 12.09
N SER A 396 74.44 51.80 10.99
CA SER A 396 74.88 51.88 9.61
C SER A 396 75.78 50.74 9.14
N ASP A 397 75.59 49.53 9.65
CA ASP A 397 76.30 48.33 9.19
C ASP A 397 75.67 47.67 7.94
N GLY A 398 74.44 48.06 7.60
CA GLY A 398 73.70 47.61 6.43
C GLY A 398 72.68 46.50 6.71
N TYR A 399 72.55 46.06 7.96
CA TYR A 399 71.43 45.25 8.47
C TYR A 399 70.57 46.13 9.38
N GLY A 400 69.27 45.85 9.44
CA GLY A 400 68.36 46.61 10.29
C GLY A 400 67.64 45.76 11.32
N ASP A 401 67.20 46.41 12.38
CA ASP A 401 66.44 45.82 13.48
C ASP A 401 65.10 45.25 12.97
N THR A 402 64.97 43.93 13.10
CA THR A 402 63.76 43.18 12.72
C THR A 402 62.50 43.66 13.44
N SER A 403 62.64 44.27 14.61
CA SER A 403 61.56 44.81 15.42
C SER A 403 61.12 46.23 15.03
N LEU A 404 61.87 46.90 14.15
CA LEU A 404 61.62 48.26 13.69
C LEU A 404 61.57 48.34 12.16
N SER A 405 60.49 47.80 11.57
CA SER A 405 60.27 47.79 10.12
C SER A 405 59.13 48.72 9.64
N THR A 406 59.13 49.00 8.35
CA THR A 406 58.03 49.67 7.64
C THR A 406 57.99 49.21 6.17
N ASP A 407 56.78 49.06 5.63
CA ASP A 407 56.57 48.74 4.21
C ASP A 407 56.45 50.02 3.38
N ALA A 408 57.14 50.07 2.24
CA ALA A 408 57.08 51.21 1.31
C ALA A 408 57.46 50.82 -0.13
N CYS A 409 57.07 51.63 -1.12
CA CYS A 409 57.53 51.48 -2.51
C CYS A 409 59.02 51.83 -2.71
N SER A 410 59.65 52.50 -1.75
CA SER A 410 61.07 52.91 -1.81
C SER A 410 61.65 53.13 -0.42
N ALA A 411 62.95 52.86 -0.24
CA ALA A 411 63.64 52.93 1.05
C ALA A 411 63.44 54.28 1.76
N PRO A 412 62.80 54.27 2.94
CA PRO A 412 62.80 55.42 3.84
C PRO A 412 64.22 55.80 4.28
N THR A 413 64.40 57.02 4.80
CA THR A 413 65.72 57.46 5.31
C THR A 413 66.07 56.67 6.57
N ASP A 414 67.32 56.18 6.64
CA ASP A 414 67.85 55.35 7.74
C ASP A 414 67.20 53.96 7.85
N TYR A 415 66.68 53.43 6.73
CA TYR A 415 66.20 52.06 6.63
C TYR A 415 66.88 51.30 5.48
N VAL A 416 67.10 50.00 5.66
CA VAL A 416 67.72 49.07 4.70
C VAL A 416 66.83 47.85 4.47
N THR A 417 67.09 47.08 3.41
CA THR A 417 66.30 45.87 3.10
C THR A 417 66.80 44.61 3.80
N ALA A 418 68.06 44.59 4.24
CA ALA A 418 68.61 43.45 4.95
C ALA A 418 68.25 43.55 6.43
N SER A 419 67.71 42.48 6.99
CA SER A 419 67.30 42.39 8.40
C SER A 419 68.18 41.44 9.17
N GLY A 420 68.07 41.49 10.50
CA GLY A 420 68.64 40.49 11.41
C GLY A 420 69.68 41.07 12.36
N ASP A 421 69.84 42.39 12.40
CA ASP A 421 70.64 43.03 13.44
C ASP A 421 69.99 42.78 14.82
N CYS A 422 70.76 42.18 15.73
CA CYS A 422 70.33 41.89 17.10
C CYS A 422 70.87 42.89 18.14
N ASP A 423 71.76 43.80 17.75
CA ASP A 423 72.17 44.97 18.54
C ASP A 423 72.42 46.17 17.60
N ASP A 424 71.34 46.89 17.31
CA ASP A 424 71.23 48.05 16.40
C ASP A 424 72.06 49.30 16.84
N ALA A 425 72.99 49.09 17.78
CA ALA A 425 73.98 50.04 18.27
C ALA A 425 75.43 49.54 18.11
N ASP A 426 75.67 48.30 17.67
CA ASP A 426 76.99 47.67 17.53
C ASP A 426 77.11 46.77 16.28
N THR A 427 77.85 47.29 15.30
CA THR A 427 78.14 46.71 13.97
C THR A 427 78.74 45.29 13.93
N ALA A 428 78.98 44.68 15.09
CA ALA A 428 79.48 43.32 15.25
C ALA A 428 78.37 42.26 15.37
N TYR A 429 77.11 42.67 15.56
CA TYR A 429 75.96 41.79 15.81
C TYR A 429 74.99 41.81 14.63
N ASN A 430 75.31 41.06 13.59
CA ASN A 430 74.48 40.97 12.39
C ASN A 430 74.71 39.63 11.67
N PRO A 431 73.77 39.18 10.82
CA PRO A 431 73.89 37.89 10.10
C PRO A 431 75.06 37.77 9.13
N GLY A 432 75.81 38.85 8.90
CA GLY A 432 77.06 38.84 8.14
C GLY A 432 78.31 38.62 9.00
N ALA A 433 78.16 38.51 10.32
CA ALA A 433 79.25 38.29 11.25
C ALA A 433 79.88 36.90 11.05
N THR A 434 81.13 36.76 11.49
CA THR A 434 81.87 35.49 11.40
C THR A 434 81.84 34.81 12.76
N PRO A 435 81.29 33.59 12.88
CA PRO A 435 81.18 32.89 14.14
C PRO A 435 82.52 32.68 14.85
N GLY A 436 82.54 32.83 16.17
CA GLY A 436 83.73 32.67 17.01
C GLY A 436 83.52 31.76 18.22
N CYS A 437 84.56 31.04 18.65
CA CYS A 437 84.47 30.11 19.80
C CYS A 437 84.47 30.80 21.18
N ASP A 438 83.75 31.92 21.36
CA ASP A 438 83.71 32.70 22.61
C ASP A 438 82.36 32.68 23.34
N GLY A 439 81.36 31.99 22.77
CA GLY A 439 80.04 31.78 23.35
C GLY A 439 79.09 32.98 23.23
N ASN A 440 79.42 33.94 22.36
CA ASN A 440 78.48 34.95 21.90
C ASN A 440 77.83 34.50 20.58
N ASP A 441 76.65 35.04 20.33
CA ASP A 441 75.88 34.90 19.09
C ASP A 441 76.10 36.19 18.30
N TYR A 442 77.09 36.22 17.40
CA TYR A 442 77.42 37.42 16.62
C TYR A 442 76.64 37.50 15.31
N ASP A 443 76.20 36.37 14.76
CA ASP A 443 75.41 36.32 13.54
C ASP A 443 73.90 36.33 13.78
N CYS A 444 73.49 36.46 15.04
CA CYS A 444 72.11 36.67 15.46
C CYS A 444 71.18 35.54 15.03
N ASP A 445 71.70 34.31 14.90
CA ASP A 445 70.94 33.13 14.49
C ASP A 445 70.23 32.45 15.67
N GLY A 446 70.51 32.90 16.90
CA GLY A 446 69.90 32.41 18.13
C GLY A 446 70.60 31.19 18.73
N LEU A 447 71.68 30.72 18.09
CA LEU A 447 72.59 29.72 18.62
C LEU A 447 73.85 30.41 19.14
N THR A 448 74.51 29.78 20.10
CA THR A 448 75.87 30.21 20.43
C THR A 448 76.80 29.63 19.38
N ASP A 449 77.70 30.44 18.82
CA ASP A 449 78.71 30.10 17.79
C ASP A 449 79.62 28.88 18.07
N ASN A 450 79.43 28.16 19.16
CA ASN A 450 80.16 26.96 19.57
C ASN A 450 79.28 25.71 19.75
N ASP A 451 78.04 25.76 19.25
CA ASP A 451 77.00 24.72 19.26
C ASP A 451 76.13 24.94 18.01
N ALA A 452 76.68 24.56 16.85
CA ALA A 452 76.21 24.98 15.53
C ALA A 452 74.87 24.35 15.11
N ASP A 453 74.53 23.18 15.63
CA ASP A 453 73.26 22.50 15.36
C ASP A 453 72.28 22.55 16.54
N GLY A 454 72.72 23.08 17.69
CA GLY A 454 71.89 23.36 18.86
C GLY A 454 71.54 22.12 19.69
N ASP A 455 72.29 21.03 19.54
CA ASP A 455 72.05 19.77 20.26
C ASP A 455 72.61 19.76 21.69
N GLY A 456 73.38 20.81 22.03
CA GLY A 456 73.97 21.03 23.34
C GLY A 456 75.33 20.34 23.53
N PHE A 457 75.85 19.69 22.50
CA PHE A 457 77.25 19.29 22.38
C PHE A 457 78.03 20.40 21.69
N THR A 458 79.34 20.41 21.94
CA THR A 458 80.21 21.43 21.37
C THR A 458 80.80 20.87 20.09
N ASP A 459 80.80 21.67 19.02
CA ASP A 459 81.35 21.29 17.72
C ASP A 459 82.74 20.62 17.85
N ASP A 460 83.02 19.59 17.04
CA ASP A 460 84.36 18.97 16.94
C ASP A 460 85.40 20.01 16.51
N ALA A 461 85.01 20.97 15.66
CA ALA A 461 85.84 22.11 15.28
C ALA A 461 86.26 22.99 16.47
N CYS A 462 85.42 23.03 17.51
CA CYS A 462 85.66 23.68 18.80
C CYS A 462 86.34 22.75 19.83
N GLY A 463 86.61 21.50 19.45
CA GLY A 463 87.25 20.46 20.26
C GLY A 463 86.30 19.75 21.23
N GLY A 464 84.99 19.74 20.92
CA GLY A 464 83.98 18.99 21.66
C GLY A 464 83.78 17.56 21.14
N ASP A 465 82.71 16.92 21.61
CA ASP A 465 82.44 15.49 21.39
C ASP A 465 81.28 15.24 20.40
N ASP A 466 80.82 16.29 19.70
CA ASP A 466 79.75 16.19 18.71
C ASP A 466 80.16 15.26 17.54
N CYS A 467 79.24 14.36 17.17
CA CYS A 467 79.47 13.37 16.12
C CYS A 467 79.19 13.94 14.72
N ASP A 468 78.38 15.00 14.58
CA ASP A 468 78.16 15.74 13.34
C ASP A 468 77.67 17.17 13.65
N ASP A 469 78.58 18.16 13.59
CA ASP A 469 78.35 19.61 13.82
C ASP A 469 77.23 20.27 12.96
N SER A 470 76.51 19.50 12.15
CA SER A 470 75.42 19.96 11.30
C SER A 470 74.10 19.20 11.48
N ASP A 471 74.05 18.19 12.34
CA ASP A 471 72.88 17.34 12.56
C ASP A 471 72.70 16.95 14.03
N ALA A 472 71.83 17.72 14.71
CA ALA A 472 71.52 17.57 16.12
C ALA A 472 70.97 16.20 16.55
N SER A 473 70.64 15.32 15.59
CA SER A 473 70.21 13.95 15.85
C SER A 473 71.35 12.94 15.95
N VAL A 474 72.56 13.31 15.55
CA VAL A 474 73.73 12.44 15.53
C VAL A 474 74.58 12.70 16.78
N GLN A 475 74.26 11.99 17.86
CA GLN A 475 74.88 12.23 19.16
C GLN A 475 75.81 11.09 19.60
N PRO A 476 76.87 11.39 20.38
CA PRO A 476 77.71 10.35 20.98
C PRO A 476 76.98 9.58 22.09
N ASP A 477 77.15 8.25 22.14
CA ASP A 477 76.65 7.44 23.26
C ASP A 477 77.52 7.56 24.53
N THR A 478 77.16 6.84 25.60
CA THR A 478 77.89 6.87 26.89
C THR A 478 79.34 6.35 26.78
N ASN A 479 79.69 5.65 25.70
CA ASN A 479 81.02 5.12 25.40
C ASN A 479 81.75 5.88 24.28
N GLY A 480 81.14 6.92 23.69
CA GLY A 480 81.68 7.72 22.60
C GLY A 480 81.64 7.02 21.23
N LEU A 481 80.73 6.07 21.03
CA LEU A 481 80.47 5.45 19.72
C LEU A 481 79.32 6.19 19.02
N CYS A 482 79.58 6.65 17.79
CA CYS A 482 78.58 7.30 16.94
C CYS A 482 77.96 6.25 16.00
N ALA A 483 76.65 6.03 16.08
CA ALA A 483 75.90 5.27 15.08
C ALA A 483 75.49 6.21 13.95
N LEU A 484 75.69 5.79 12.70
CA LEU A 484 75.35 6.62 11.52
C LEU A 484 73.88 6.44 11.08
N GLY A 485 73.10 5.65 11.82
CA GLY A 485 71.69 5.33 11.53
C GLY A 485 71.19 4.12 12.31
N THR A 486 69.88 3.84 12.25
CA THR A 486 69.29 2.69 12.95
C THR A 486 69.48 1.36 12.21
N THR A 487 69.63 1.42 10.89
CA THR A 487 69.86 0.27 10.02
C THR A 487 70.94 0.58 8.98
N CYS A 488 71.48 -0.45 8.31
CA CYS A 488 72.37 -0.25 7.16
C CYS A 488 71.69 0.56 6.03
N LEU A 489 70.36 0.47 5.90
CA LEU A 489 69.59 1.25 4.92
C LEU A 489 69.56 2.74 5.27
N ASP A 490 69.47 3.10 6.55
CA ASP A 490 69.55 4.50 6.99
C ASP A 490 70.94 5.07 6.71
N VAL A 491 71.99 4.29 7.00
CA VAL A 491 73.37 4.67 6.68
C VAL A 491 73.53 4.91 5.17
N LEU A 492 72.98 4.04 4.32
CA LEU A 492 73.01 4.25 2.86
C LEU A 492 72.20 5.47 2.42
N THR A 493 71.07 5.73 3.06
CA THR A 493 70.20 6.86 2.72
C THR A 493 70.83 8.19 3.12
N GLY A 494 71.39 8.28 4.32
CA GLY A 494 72.13 9.45 4.82
C GLY A 494 73.46 9.65 4.08
N TYR A 495 74.13 8.57 3.70
CA TYR A 495 75.42 8.60 3.02
C TYR A 495 75.41 7.73 1.74
N PRO A 496 74.84 8.23 0.62
CA PRO A 496 74.63 7.46 -0.61
C PRO A 496 75.89 6.91 -1.30
N SER A 497 77.08 7.38 -0.89
CA SER A 497 78.37 6.89 -1.39
C SER A 497 79.01 5.80 -0.52
N SER A 498 78.30 5.31 0.49
CA SER A 498 78.76 4.24 1.38
C SER A 498 79.06 2.96 0.60
N ALA A 499 80.18 2.33 0.90
CA ALA A 499 80.59 1.06 0.28
C ALA A 499 80.23 -0.12 1.19
N ASP A 500 80.18 -1.34 0.66
CA ASP A 500 80.01 -2.54 1.48
C ASP A 500 81.10 -2.61 2.56
N GLY A 501 80.72 -2.92 3.80
CA GLY A 501 81.65 -2.87 4.92
C GLY A 501 80.96 -2.96 6.28
N THR A 502 81.74 -2.78 7.34
CA THR A 502 81.24 -2.80 8.71
C THR A 502 80.83 -1.40 9.15
N TYR A 503 79.63 -1.26 9.69
CA TYR A 503 79.09 0.00 10.22
C TYR A 503 78.49 -0.22 11.60
N ALA A 504 78.55 0.81 12.44
CA ALA A 504 77.81 0.84 13.69
C ALA A 504 76.38 1.30 13.42
N ILE A 505 75.40 0.49 13.83
CA ILE A 505 73.98 0.81 13.75
C ILE A 505 73.33 0.69 15.13
N ASP A 506 72.18 1.34 15.29
CA ASP A 506 71.38 1.32 16.51
C ASP A 506 69.89 1.01 16.22
N PRO A 507 69.51 -0.29 16.09
CA PRO A 507 68.18 -0.67 15.58
C PRO A 507 67.02 -0.43 16.55
N ASP A 508 67.25 -0.30 17.86
CA ASP A 508 66.19 0.11 18.80
C ASP A 508 66.13 1.63 18.98
N GLY A 509 67.19 2.34 18.60
CA GLY A 509 67.29 3.79 18.56
C GLY A 509 68.08 4.37 19.73
N LEU A 510 68.48 5.62 19.58
CA LEU A 510 69.41 6.25 20.52
C LEU A 510 68.89 6.22 21.97
N GLY A 511 69.65 5.57 22.84
CA GLY A 511 69.38 5.52 24.28
C GLY A 511 68.25 4.58 24.71
N THR A 512 67.80 3.64 23.86
CA THR A 512 66.63 2.80 24.16
C THR A 512 66.90 1.43 24.77
N GLY A 513 68.15 1.04 25.02
CA GLY A 513 68.47 -0.08 25.89
C GLY A 513 69.50 -1.06 25.33
N LEU A 514 69.68 -1.14 24.00
CA LEU A 514 70.92 -1.66 23.41
C LEU A 514 71.84 -0.50 23.08
N ASP A 515 73.14 -0.71 23.31
CA ASP A 515 74.15 0.23 22.85
C ASP A 515 74.39 -0.04 21.34
N PRO A 516 74.74 0.99 20.54
CA PRO A 516 75.12 0.81 19.14
C PRO A 516 76.17 -0.29 18.94
N PHE A 517 76.04 -1.04 17.84
CA PHE A 517 76.93 -2.17 17.57
C PHE A 517 77.27 -2.34 16.09
N GLU A 518 78.41 -2.98 15.84
CA GLU A 518 78.93 -3.20 14.49
C GLU A 518 78.22 -4.36 13.79
N VAL A 519 77.81 -4.11 12.55
CA VAL A 519 77.25 -5.10 11.62
C VAL A 519 77.91 -4.98 10.26
N THR A 520 77.90 -6.06 9.49
CA THR A 520 78.29 -6.03 8.08
C THR A 520 77.10 -5.56 7.25
N CYS A 521 77.29 -4.47 6.50
CA CYS A 521 76.31 -3.91 5.58
C CYS A 521 76.72 -4.17 4.13
N ASP A 522 75.79 -4.67 3.31
CA ASP A 522 75.89 -4.65 1.85
C ASP A 522 75.11 -3.42 1.33
N MET A 523 75.84 -2.49 0.75
CA MET A 523 75.36 -1.19 0.27
C MET A 523 75.12 -1.19 -1.25
N THR A 524 75.42 -2.29 -1.95
CA THR A 524 75.45 -2.30 -3.42
C THR A 524 74.54 -3.35 -4.06
N THR A 525 74.35 -4.51 -3.44
CA THR A 525 73.54 -5.60 -4.00
C THR A 525 72.05 -5.30 -3.85
N ASP A 526 71.28 -5.48 -4.94
CA ASP A 526 69.82 -5.30 -4.98
C ASP A 526 69.32 -3.99 -4.32
N GLY A 527 70.03 -2.88 -4.58
CA GLY A 527 69.70 -1.56 -4.03
C GLY A 527 70.38 -1.22 -2.70
N GLY A 528 71.10 -2.16 -2.09
CA GLY A 528 71.88 -1.95 -0.86
C GLY A 528 71.02 -1.83 0.40
N GLY A 529 71.69 -1.52 1.52
CA GLY A 529 71.07 -1.38 2.84
C GLY A 529 70.83 -2.69 3.57
N TRP A 530 71.41 -3.80 3.10
CA TRP A 530 71.23 -5.10 3.73
C TRP A 530 72.15 -5.27 4.94
N THR A 531 71.57 -5.74 6.05
CA THR A 531 72.26 -6.02 7.32
C THR A 531 72.50 -7.52 7.46
N ALA A 532 73.76 -7.92 7.65
CA ALA A 532 74.12 -9.32 7.81
C ALA A 532 73.90 -9.83 9.25
N ILE A 533 73.27 -10.99 9.38
CA ILE A 533 73.25 -11.82 10.59
C ILE A 533 74.17 -13.03 10.34
N GLU A 534 75.41 -12.91 10.84
CA GLU A 534 76.46 -13.91 10.64
C GLU A 534 76.36 -15.06 11.64
N TYR A 535 76.56 -16.29 11.14
CA TYR A 535 76.71 -17.48 11.97
C TYR A 535 78.10 -17.51 12.62
N ALA A 536 78.16 -17.92 13.89
CA ALA A 536 79.44 -18.02 14.59
C ALA A 536 80.27 -19.26 14.17
N ALA A 537 79.64 -20.27 13.59
CA ALA A 537 80.30 -21.49 13.11
C ALA A 537 79.43 -22.29 12.13
N ASP A 538 80.09 -23.08 11.27
CA ASP A 538 79.44 -24.05 10.39
C ASP A 538 78.82 -25.23 11.17
N LEU A 539 77.80 -25.84 10.57
CA LEU A 539 77.31 -27.13 11.01
C LEU A 539 78.25 -28.23 10.52
N ALA A 540 79.15 -28.67 11.41
CA ALA A 540 80.14 -29.69 11.10
C ALA A 540 79.54 -30.92 10.40
N PHE A 541 80.10 -31.31 9.26
CA PHE A 541 79.68 -32.49 8.52
C PHE A 541 79.81 -33.78 9.35
N GLY A 542 78.85 -34.68 9.22
CA GLY A 542 78.76 -35.88 10.06
C GLY A 542 77.65 -35.84 11.10
N GLN A 543 76.70 -34.89 10.99
CA GLN A 543 75.50 -34.91 11.80
C GLN A 543 74.63 -36.10 11.41
N GLN A 544 74.04 -36.77 12.40
CA GLN A 544 73.13 -37.88 12.23
C GLN A 544 72.11 -37.86 13.35
N PHE A 545 70.84 -38.12 13.04
CA PHE A 545 69.84 -38.21 14.07
C PHE A 545 69.71 -39.62 14.68
N THR A 546 69.20 -39.68 15.90
CA THR A 546 69.03 -40.95 16.62
C THR A 546 67.63 -41.55 16.41
N ASN A 547 67.53 -42.88 16.36
CA ASN A 547 66.27 -43.65 16.26
C ASN A 547 65.62 -43.76 14.85
N GLY A 548 66.41 -43.74 13.78
CA GLY A 548 65.94 -44.00 12.41
C GLY A 548 65.07 -42.89 11.81
N ASP A 549 64.42 -43.18 10.69
CA ASP A 549 63.75 -42.22 9.80
C ASP A 549 62.52 -41.54 10.43
N ARG A 550 62.74 -40.49 11.22
CA ARG A 550 61.70 -39.68 11.86
C ARG A 550 62.08 -38.21 11.85
N TRP A 551 61.07 -37.34 11.72
CA TRP A 551 61.24 -35.89 11.87
C TRP A 551 61.77 -35.54 13.26
N GLN A 552 62.92 -34.89 13.31
CA GLN A 552 63.54 -34.39 14.53
C GLN A 552 64.53 -33.27 14.20
N TYR A 553 64.51 -32.20 14.98
CA TYR A 553 65.49 -31.12 14.93
C TYR A 553 66.81 -31.54 15.59
N LEU A 554 67.88 -30.80 15.30
CA LEU A 554 69.14 -30.93 16.04
C LEU A 554 68.92 -30.60 17.52
N PRO A 555 69.66 -31.25 18.43
CA PRO A 555 69.50 -31.02 19.87
C PRO A 555 69.94 -29.64 20.33
N ASN A 556 70.73 -28.92 19.53
CA ASN A 556 71.16 -27.56 19.78
C ASN A 556 70.87 -26.71 18.54
N ASP A 557 70.49 -25.47 18.78
CA ASP A 557 70.31 -24.46 17.74
C ASP A 557 71.66 -23.94 17.24
N PHE A 558 71.64 -23.31 16.07
CA PHE A 558 72.79 -22.61 15.53
C PHE A 558 73.08 -21.36 16.37
N THR A 559 74.36 -20.97 16.40
CA THR A 559 74.82 -19.80 17.16
C THR A 559 75.22 -18.68 16.22
N PHE A 560 74.87 -17.45 16.56
CA PHE A 560 75.15 -16.25 15.79
C PHE A 560 76.28 -15.42 16.43
N VAL A 561 76.90 -14.53 15.63
CA VAL A 561 77.89 -13.57 16.12
C VAL A 561 77.22 -12.49 16.98
N LEU A 562 76.03 -12.05 16.56
CA LEU A 562 75.19 -11.11 17.30
C LEU A 562 74.43 -11.81 18.44
N SER A 563 74.11 -11.06 19.48
CA SER A 563 73.25 -11.54 20.57
C SER A 563 71.78 -11.61 20.17
N ASP A 564 71.00 -12.42 20.87
CA ASP A 564 69.56 -12.59 20.57
C ASP A 564 68.78 -11.26 20.57
N ALA A 565 69.15 -10.33 21.47
CA ALA A 565 68.50 -9.02 21.54
C ALA A 565 68.84 -8.13 20.33
N GLN A 566 70.09 -8.19 19.85
CA GLN A 566 70.53 -7.46 18.66
C GLN A 566 69.84 -7.99 17.39
N ILE A 567 69.74 -9.32 17.26
CA ILE A 567 69.04 -9.95 16.12
C ILE A 567 67.55 -9.59 16.14
N ALA A 568 66.92 -9.64 17.32
CA ALA A 568 65.51 -9.26 17.47
C ALA A 568 65.26 -7.78 17.15
N ALA A 569 66.18 -6.88 17.51
CA ALA A 569 66.08 -5.46 17.19
C ALA A 569 66.18 -5.21 15.68
N ILE A 570 67.11 -5.88 14.99
CA ILE A 570 67.21 -5.82 13.52
C ILE A 570 65.92 -6.37 12.87
N GLN A 571 65.46 -7.56 13.28
CA GLN A 571 64.24 -8.17 12.74
C GLN A 571 62.98 -7.32 12.97
N ALA A 572 62.92 -6.50 14.02
CA ALA A 572 61.78 -5.63 14.29
C ALA A 572 61.65 -4.49 13.26
N LEU A 573 62.76 -4.09 12.63
CA LEU A 573 62.79 -3.03 11.61
C LEU A 573 62.76 -3.58 10.18
N SER A 574 63.21 -4.82 9.98
CA SER A 574 63.33 -5.39 8.64
C SER A 574 61.99 -5.83 8.06
N THR A 575 61.87 -5.66 6.74
CA THR A 575 60.69 -6.06 5.96
C THR A 575 61.06 -7.07 4.86
N ASP A 576 62.31 -7.04 4.42
CA ASP A 576 62.88 -8.01 3.48
C ASP A 576 63.88 -8.91 4.20
N GLY A 577 63.98 -10.15 3.74
CA GLY A 577 65.00 -11.07 4.22
C GLY A 577 65.41 -12.08 3.15
N PHE A 578 66.69 -12.42 3.15
CA PHE A 578 67.28 -13.36 2.21
C PHE A 578 68.32 -14.23 2.89
N GLN A 579 68.29 -15.52 2.64
CA GLN A 579 69.34 -16.44 3.07
C GLN A 579 69.49 -17.59 2.09
N VAL A 580 70.72 -18.04 1.87
CA VAL A 580 70.98 -19.35 1.27
C VAL A 580 71.36 -20.33 2.37
N TYR A 581 70.72 -21.48 2.44
CA TYR A 581 71.16 -22.59 3.28
C TYR A 581 71.74 -23.69 2.39
N GLU A 582 73.03 -23.98 2.55
CA GLU A 582 73.70 -25.09 1.87
C GLU A 582 73.65 -26.36 2.73
N GLY A 583 72.88 -27.34 2.30
CA GLY A 583 72.82 -28.67 2.92
C GLY A 583 73.80 -29.64 2.27
N LEU A 584 74.86 -30.00 3.00
CA LEU A 584 75.80 -31.07 2.64
C LEU A 584 75.23 -32.44 3.01
N CYS A 585 75.38 -33.44 2.15
CA CYS A 585 74.81 -34.77 2.36
C CYS A 585 75.77 -35.93 2.03
N GLU A 586 75.53 -37.07 2.67
CA GLU A 586 76.06 -38.39 2.32
C GLU A 586 74.97 -39.41 2.68
N HIS A 587 74.34 -40.02 1.68
CA HIS A 587 73.21 -40.95 1.86
C HIS A 587 71.98 -40.33 2.56
N VAL A 588 71.90 -39.01 2.68
CA VAL A 588 70.76 -38.26 3.24
C VAL A 588 70.05 -37.53 2.09
N ILE A 589 68.75 -37.69 2.00
CA ILE A 589 67.93 -36.92 1.07
C ILE A 589 67.58 -35.55 1.66
N HIS A 590 67.84 -34.48 0.89
CA HIS A 590 67.47 -33.10 1.25
C HIS A 590 66.19 -32.63 0.55
N TYR A 591 65.95 -33.06 -0.70
CA TYR A 591 64.85 -32.57 -1.52
C TYR A 591 64.29 -33.63 -2.50
N TYR A 592 63.66 -34.70 -2.00
CA TYR A 592 63.08 -35.75 -2.88
C TYR A 592 61.59 -35.57 -3.19
N TYR A 593 61.26 -35.59 -4.49
CA TYR A 593 59.91 -35.46 -5.05
C TYR A 593 59.38 -36.83 -5.57
N THR A 594 58.29 -37.35 -4.98
CA THR A 594 57.58 -38.52 -5.54
C THR A 594 56.54 -38.10 -6.58
N SER A 595 56.15 -39.02 -7.47
CA SER A 595 55.06 -38.82 -8.45
C SER A 595 53.67 -38.58 -7.83
N SER A 596 53.56 -38.57 -6.50
CA SER A 596 52.34 -38.32 -5.72
C SER A 596 52.34 -36.97 -4.97
N ASN A 597 53.24 -36.03 -5.28
CA ASN A 597 53.37 -34.72 -4.63
C ASN A 597 53.57 -34.78 -3.09
N SER A 598 54.31 -35.77 -2.58
CA SER A 598 54.59 -35.88 -1.14
C SER A 598 56.08 -35.68 -0.85
N TYR A 599 56.43 -34.61 -0.12
CA TYR A 599 57.79 -34.27 0.37
C TYR A 599 58.21 -35.16 1.55
N ALA A 600 58.11 -36.47 1.36
CA ALA A 600 58.16 -37.43 2.44
C ALA A 600 59.53 -37.48 3.15
N TYR A 601 60.60 -36.94 2.56
CA TYR A 601 61.99 -37.06 3.01
C TYR A 601 62.80 -35.76 2.88
N ALA A 602 62.13 -34.60 2.81
CA ALA A 602 62.81 -33.31 2.61
C ALA A 602 63.39 -32.74 3.93
N PHE A 603 64.29 -31.76 3.84
CA PHE A 603 64.72 -30.96 4.99
C PHE A 603 63.63 -29.99 5.43
N GLY A 604 63.55 -29.70 6.73
CA GLY A 604 62.74 -28.63 7.31
C GLY A 604 63.61 -27.68 8.13
N PHE A 605 63.10 -26.48 8.38
CA PHE A 605 63.79 -25.36 9.00
C PHE A 605 62.98 -24.85 10.19
N MET A 606 63.69 -24.44 11.23
CA MET A 606 63.18 -23.57 12.28
C MET A 606 63.87 -22.21 12.11
N PHE A 607 63.11 -21.14 12.16
CA PHE A 607 63.58 -19.75 12.05
C PHE A 607 63.80 -19.14 13.44
N PHE A 608 64.49 -18.01 13.50
CA PHE A 608 64.88 -17.37 14.76
C PHE A 608 63.70 -17.00 15.66
N ASP A 609 62.56 -16.62 15.07
CA ASP A 609 61.31 -16.32 15.78
C ASP A 609 60.60 -17.57 16.34
N GLY A 610 61.16 -18.77 16.10
CA GLY A 610 60.59 -20.06 16.46
C GLY A 610 59.62 -20.62 15.42
N THR A 611 59.44 -19.96 14.28
CA THR A 611 58.58 -20.45 13.21
C THR A 611 59.21 -21.68 12.55
N GLU A 612 58.43 -22.74 12.39
CA GLU A 612 58.89 -24.04 11.87
C GLU A 612 58.27 -24.37 10.51
N THR A 613 59.00 -25.09 9.64
CA THR A 613 58.45 -25.73 8.44
C THR A 613 58.06 -27.19 8.73
N PRO A 614 56.78 -27.49 8.99
CA PRO A 614 56.37 -28.82 9.44
C PRO A 614 56.39 -29.78 8.26
N TYR A 615 57.14 -30.89 8.39
CA TYR A 615 57.23 -31.96 7.40
C TYR A 615 58.03 -31.61 6.12
N GLY A 616 59.06 -30.79 6.29
CA GLY A 616 60.04 -30.45 5.25
C GLY A 616 59.63 -29.26 4.38
N VAL A 617 60.38 -28.98 3.31
CA VAL A 617 60.13 -27.86 2.37
C VAL A 617 58.92 -28.03 1.43
N ALA A 618 57.80 -28.61 1.92
CA ALA A 618 56.58 -28.75 1.12
C ALA A 618 55.97 -27.38 0.72
N SER A 619 55.51 -27.28 -0.53
CA SER A 619 55.16 -26.03 -1.22
C SER A 619 54.29 -24.99 -0.46
N TYR A 620 54.96 -23.93 0.00
CA TYR A 620 54.68 -22.47 0.03
C TYR A 620 53.36 -21.88 0.55
N ALA A 621 53.45 -21.16 1.69
CA ALA A 621 53.16 -19.72 1.85
C ALA A 621 53.11 -19.40 3.36
N PRO A 622 54.28 -19.37 4.02
CA PRO A 622 54.95 -18.07 4.22
C PRO A 622 56.49 -18.03 4.04
N TYR A 623 57.16 -19.16 3.75
CA TYR A 623 58.62 -19.25 3.89
C TYR A 623 59.45 -18.93 2.63
N ASN A 624 58.82 -18.85 1.47
CA ASN A 624 59.44 -18.61 0.15
C ASN A 624 60.80 -19.33 -0.07
N ILE A 625 60.84 -20.65 0.14
CA ILE A 625 62.06 -21.48 0.04
C ILE A 625 62.16 -22.15 -1.32
N THR A 626 63.11 -21.75 -2.16
CA THR A 626 63.39 -22.32 -3.49
C THR A 626 64.65 -23.19 -3.46
N VAL A 627 64.63 -24.36 -4.10
CA VAL A 627 65.83 -25.20 -4.26
C VAL A 627 66.49 -24.94 -5.59
N THR A 628 67.67 -24.30 -5.58
CA THR A 628 68.40 -23.89 -6.80
C THR A 628 69.48 -24.88 -7.22
N GLN A 629 69.89 -25.75 -6.30
CA GLN A 629 70.75 -26.91 -6.56
C GLN A 629 70.25 -28.08 -5.71
N ASP A 630 70.17 -29.28 -6.29
CA ASP A 630 69.76 -30.52 -5.59
C ASP A 630 70.70 -31.67 -5.97
N GLY A 631 71.86 -31.73 -5.32
CA GLY A 631 72.76 -32.87 -5.44
C GLY A 631 72.33 -34.07 -4.58
N CYS A 632 71.54 -33.84 -3.53
CA CYS A 632 71.15 -34.84 -2.54
C CYS A 632 69.85 -35.60 -2.90
N ALA A 633 69.56 -35.76 -4.20
CA ALA A 633 68.30 -36.32 -4.70
C ALA A 633 68.21 -37.86 -4.65
N THR A 634 69.35 -38.55 -4.50
CA THR A 634 69.42 -40.02 -4.46
C THR A 634 70.30 -40.51 -3.31
N ASN A 635 70.04 -41.74 -2.84
CA ASN A 635 70.73 -42.31 -1.69
C ASN A 635 72.14 -42.85 -2.07
N GLY A 636 73.06 -41.93 -2.40
CA GLY A 636 74.44 -42.17 -2.85
C GLY A 636 75.48 -41.27 -2.14
N GLY A 637 76.76 -41.70 -2.19
CA GLY A 637 77.87 -41.17 -1.38
C GLY A 637 78.74 -40.12 -2.07
N GLU A 638 78.62 -38.88 -1.60
CA GLU A 638 79.18 -37.64 -2.16
C GLU A 638 80.09 -36.90 -1.15
N GLY A 639 80.35 -37.49 0.01
CA GLY A 639 81.40 -37.12 0.96
C GLY A 639 81.24 -35.76 1.64
N GLY A 640 80.08 -35.10 1.51
CA GLY A 640 79.90 -33.72 1.92
C GLY A 640 80.57 -32.70 0.98
N ASP A 641 80.71 -33.02 -0.31
CA ASP A 641 81.20 -32.09 -1.33
C ASP A 641 80.18 -30.95 -1.57
N PRO A 642 80.54 -29.67 -1.35
CA PRO A 642 79.67 -28.53 -1.65
C PRO A 642 79.18 -28.48 -3.10
N ALA A 643 79.96 -29.01 -4.06
CA ALA A 643 79.53 -29.05 -5.46
C ALA A 643 78.36 -30.01 -5.72
N LEU A 644 78.04 -30.87 -4.76
CA LEU A 644 76.95 -31.85 -4.79
C LEU A 644 75.96 -31.61 -3.63
N SER A 645 76.01 -30.42 -3.01
CA SER A 645 75.09 -30.03 -1.96
C SER A 645 73.68 -29.72 -2.49
N THR A 646 72.74 -29.52 -1.57
CA THR A 646 71.44 -28.91 -1.88
C THR A 646 71.45 -27.46 -1.41
N LEU A 647 71.16 -26.52 -2.30
CA LEU A 647 71.06 -25.10 -1.98
C LEU A 647 69.59 -24.70 -1.85
N PHE A 648 69.23 -24.20 -0.67
CA PHE A 648 67.91 -23.66 -0.36
C PHE A 648 68.01 -22.14 -0.28
N GLU A 649 67.47 -21.44 -1.28
CA GLU A 649 67.30 -19.99 -1.25
C GLU A 649 66.00 -19.68 -0.50
N ILE A 650 66.08 -18.82 0.51
CA ILE A 650 64.99 -18.46 1.42
C ILE A 650 64.80 -16.95 1.31
N ASP A 651 63.75 -16.55 0.57
CA ASP A 651 63.38 -15.15 0.38
C ASP A 651 62.31 -14.75 1.42
N SER A 652 62.70 -14.65 2.69
CA SER A 652 61.77 -14.39 3.80
C SER A 652 62.43 -13.59 4.91
N VAL A 653 61.71 -12.61 5.49
CA VAL A 653 62.12 -11.87 6.70
C VAL A 653 62.29 -12.75 7.94
N LEU A 654 61.83 -14.00 7.90
CA LEU A 654 61.97 -14.95 9.02
C LEU A 654 63.41 -15.42 9.22
N VAL A 655 64.30 -15.21 8.25
CA VAL A 655 65.74 -15.51 8.40
C VAL A 655 66.32 -14.72 9.59
N PRO A 656 67.32 -15.26 10.29
CA PRO A 656 68.09 -16.47 9.99
C PRO A 656 67.39 -17.79 10.33
N VAL A 657 67.79 -18.85 9.65
CA VAL A 657 67.53 -20.24 10.06
C VAL A 657 68.20 -20.51 11.41
N LEU A 658 67.43 -20.94 12.41
CA LEU A 658 67.87 -21.30 13.75
C LEU A 658 68.24 -22.77 13.88
N ASN A 659 67.52 -23.67 13.19
CA ASN A 659 67.75 -25.12 13.28
C ASN A 659 67.18 -25.85 12.04
N VAL A 660 67.57 -27.11 11.84
CA VAL A 660 67.12 -27.97 10.74
C VAL A 660 66.65 -29.34 11.21
N GLN A 661 65.73 -29.92 10.46
CA GLN A 661 65.26 -31.29 10.63
C GLN A 661 65.29 -32.06 9.32
N SER A 662 65.50 -33.37 9.40
CA SER A 662 65.27 -34.29 8.28
C SER A 662 64.61 -35.56 8.75
N ARG A 663 63.87 -36.20 7.85
CA ARG A 663 63.32 -37.53 8.08
C ARG A 663 64.25 -38.63 7.59
N ASP A 664 65.15 -38.37 6.65
CA ASP A 664 66.02 -39.36 6.00
C ASP A 664 67.43 -39.35 6.62
N ALA A 665 67.50 -39.44 7.95
CA ALA A 665 68.76 -39.42 8.68
C ALA A 665 68.62 -40.19 10.00
N GLY A 666 69.20 -41.38 10.06
CA GLY A 666 69.24 -42.20 11.27
C GLY A 666 69.54 -43.69 11.08
N ASP A 667 69.81 -44.17 9.87
CA ASP A 667 70.28 -45.54 9.64
C ASP A 667 71.79 -45.68 9.97
N VAL A 668 72.08 -46.62 10.88
CA VAL A 668 73.45 -46.95 11.30
C VAL A 668 74.08 -48.07 10.45
N ARG A 669 73.38 -48.56 9.41
CA ARG A 669 73.93 -49.54 8.47
C ARG A 669 75.00 -48.85 7.63
N ASN A 670 76.14 -49.51 7.44
CA ASN A 670 77.25 -48.97 6.64
C ASN A 670 76.90 -49.05 5.13
N PRO A 671 76.94 -47.95 4.37
CA PRO A 671 77.36 -46.58 4.78
C PRO A 671 76.24 -45.80 5.49
N GLY A 672 76.61 -45.10 6.57
CA GLY A 672 75.66 -44.32 7.38
C GLY A 672 75.24 -43.01 6.72
N GLU A 673 74.13 -42.46 7.20
CA GLU A 673 73.51 -41.22 6.73
C GLU A 673 74.07 -40.01 7.49
N TRP A 674 74.72 -39.09 6.78
CA TRP A 674 75.39 -37.91 7.36
C TRP A 674 75.01 -36.62 6.64
N PHE A 675 74.88 -35.53 7.38
CA PHE A 675 74.67 -34.18 6.83
C PHE A 675 75.52 -33.12 7.53
N GLY A 676 75.54 -31.91 6.96
CA GLY A 676 76.20 -30.72 7.49
C GLY A 676 75.81 -29.46 6.71
N SER A 677 76.40 -28.31 7.03
CA SER A 677 76.17 -27.04 6.33
C SER A 677 77.31 -26.04 6.56
N THR A 678 77.62 -25.27 5.51
CA THR A 678 78.61 -24.17 5.45
C THR A 678 77.95 -22.83 5.82
N LEU A 679 77.34 -22.77 7.00
CA LEU A 679 76.55 -21.61 7.46
C LEU A 679 77.31 -20.28 7.43
N THR A 680 78.62 -20.29 7.67
CA THR A 680 79.43 -19.06 7.71
C THR A 680 79.67 -18.45 6.33
N ASP A 681 79.54 -19.23 5.25
CA ASP A 681 79.62 -18.72 3.88
C ASP A 681 78.32 -18.05 3.42
N TYR A 682 77.21 -18.28 4.13
CA TYR A 682 75.87 -17.81 3.79
C TYR A 682 75.15 -17.17 4.99
N PRO A 683 75.53 -15.94 5.38
CA PRO A 683 74.79 -15.21 6.41
C PRO A 683 73.35 -14.95 5.97
N ALA A 684 72.48 -14.69 6.94
CA ALA A 684 71.15 -14.17 6.64
C ALA A 684 71.24 -12.66 6.45
N TRP A 685 70.56 -12.13 5.45
CA TRP A 685 70.49 -10.71 5.14
C TRP A 685 69.10 -10.20 5.44
N LEU A 686 69.02 -9.10 6.18
CA LEU A 686 67.78 -8.44 6.56
C LEU A 686 67.84 -6.97 6.14
N ARG A 687 66.74 -6.45 5.60
CA ARG A 687 66.63 -5.06 5.19
C ARG A 687 65.29 -4.46 5.60
#